data_AF-A0A0A1WKZ4-F1
#
_entry.id   AF-A0A0A1WKZ4-F1
#
_cell.length_a   1.000
_cell.length_b   1.000
_cell.length_c   1.000
_cell.angle_alpha   90.00
_cell.angle_beta   90.00
_cell.angle_gamma   90.00
#
_symmetry.space_group_name_H-M   'P 1'
#
loop_
_entity.id
_entity.type
_entity.pdbx_description
1 polymer ?
#
loop_
_entity_poly.entity_id
_entity_poly.type
_entity_poly.pdbx_seq_one_letter_code
_entity_poly.pdbx_strand_id
1 'polypeptide(L)'
;MHSTACSASALNSNNSTNTSSPNTTDGLKMVHSNEDALNKIPLKSASGLDDEEKNGGEFTSDTAAAEEARREQMRANILKWMKKLTIVLICFIGVALITYVIISLCFSDDDSSSSSSDSGSGSSKNGALASNSTSEGDGSILSTIATTTAASIATAGFGDSATKPTNTFTATTTGAAPTAPLTTTTNAVPATPQTTAASATTTAKSSTVPPTRKALVLQDTPPLINEKFESKLGIYEQAAVCSDREVCSEIGSHMLDQKGSAVDAAIATLLCNGILTMQSMGIGGGMLMNIFLKDTQHAYSIDAREVAPFAAFQEMFDSKLELSLNGGLSIAVPGELMGYHRAHERFGKLPWKTLVEPSIKLCHEGYYLTHHQWDALNYRWHHMKNNTVLTDVFVNATTGQLYPVGTKIKPQKVLCKTYELLAENGPLDFYNGTLARLVEEDLKDLGSTVTAYDLESYSADMVSSITMQLGDDILYAVPPVSSGTVVANILSILEGFNFTKADLVDEENEAKTLHRFAEALKYGFAKRWELGDLRFNDVRELVSRLTNPEYGMSIREKINDNKVHKDIFDYGAQFMGEDDAGTSHTVVLAPNGDAVSVTSSVNNYFGASQAGRRTGIVFNSGMNDFSVQGTSNYFGLPSSPSNFIEARKRPMSSMSPMILADRKGNVRLAFGSAGGSKIISGVIEVAARFLWFGQDIKSAIDAPRIHHQLVPNVFQYEFGRFSEEILNLLKDKGHKLQPFKDIGSVVCAIAQNETAIYANADYRKRGGIAGF
;
A
#
# COMPACT_ATOMS: atom_id res chain seq x y z
N MET A 1 39.86 12.60 -19.50
CA MET A 1 40.67 13.44 -20.40
C MET A 1 41.30 12.55 -21.46
N HIS A 2 40.94 12.72 -22.73
CA HIS A 2 41.87 12.65 -23.88
C HIS A 2 41.13 13.14 -25.15
N SER A 3 41.80 13.94 -25.97
CA SER A 3 41.40 14.32 -27.34
C SER A 3 42.08 13.31 -28.30
N THR A 4 41.66 13.04 -29.54
CA THR A 4 41.42 13.93 -30.72
C THR A 4 40.69 13.13 -31.83
N ALA A 5 40.33 13.64 -33.03
CA ALA A 5 39.76 14.92 -33.49
C ALA A 5 39.59 14.85 -35.04
N CYS A 6 38.64 15.59 -35.63
CA CYS A 6 38.54 15.94 -37.07
C CYS A 6 38.23 14.77 -38.07
N SER A 7 37.61 14.99 -39.25
CA SER A 7 36.88 16.17 -39.79
C SER A 7 36.19 15.87 -41.13
N ALA A 8 35.21 16.72 -41.48
CA ALA A 8 34.80 17.14 -42.83
C ALA A 8 33.97 16.20 -43.74
N SER A 9 32.83 16.74 -44.15
CA SER A 9 31.90 16.29 -45.20
C SER A 9 32.26 16.84 -46.59
N ALA A 10 31.82 16.19 -47.69
CA ALA A 10 31.28 16.89 -48.88
C ALA A 10 30.63 15.97 -49.95
N LEU A 11 29.54 16.50 -50.56
CA LEU A 11 29.11 16.38 -51.97
C LEU A 11 28.59 15.06 -52.60
N ASN A 12 27.26 14.97 -52.66
CA ASN A 12 26.40 14.65 -53.83
C ASN A 12 27.00 13.99 -55.10
N SER A 13 26.44 12.84 -55.48
CA SER A 13 25.67 12.69 -56.74
C SER A 13 24.71 11.49 -56.61
N ASN A 14 23.39 11.57 -56.83
CA ASN A 14 22.56 11.95 -57.98
C ASN A 14 22.23 10.80 -58.97
N ASN A 15 21.27 9.96 -58.55
CA ASN A 15 20.03 9.65 -59.30
C ASN A 15 20.01 8.50 -60.36
N SER A 16 18.79 7.99 -60.57
CA SER A 16 18.29 7.13 -61.66
C SER A 16 18.69 5.64 -61.69
N THR A 17 17.86 4.67 -62.11
CA THR A 17 16.37 4.49 -62.18
C THR A 17 16.08 3.02 -62.60
N ASN A 18 14.81 2.60 -62.64
CA ASN A 18 14.24 1.50 -63.45
C ASN A 18 14.46 0.05 -62.94
N THR A 19 13.52 -0.92 -63.06
CA THR A 19 12.12 -0.88 -63.57
C THR A 19 11.28 -2.08 -63.08
N SER A 20 9.98 -2.07 -63.44
CA SER A 20 9.12 -3.23 -63.74
C SER A 20 8.59 -4.13 -62.60
N SER A 21 7.42 -3.71 -62.10
CA SER A 21 6.18 -4.51 -61.90
C SER A 21 5.75 -5.28 -63.20
N PRO A 22 4.65 -6.08 -63.30
CA PRO A 22 3.31 -5.83 -62.70
C PRO A 22 2.43 -7.09 -62.35
N ASN A 23 1.11 -6.83 -62.19
CA ASN A 23 -0.07 -7.72 -62.30
C ASN A 23 -0.47 -8.55 -61.04
N THR A 24 -1.55 -8.22 -60.29
CA THR A 24 -3.04 -8.29 -60.53
C THR A 24 -3.62 -9.72 -60.37
N THR A 25 -4.82 -10.03 -59.84
CA THR A 25 -5.97 -9.38 -59.13
C THR A 25 -6.84 -10.55 -58.56
N ASP A 26 -7.94 -10.48 -57.80
CA ASP A 26 -8.86 -9.47 -57.19
C ASP A 26 -9.53 -10.15 -55.95
N GLY A 27 -10.55 -9.67 -55.20
CA GLY A 27 -11.39 -8.48 -55.25
C GLY A 27 -12.51 -8.52 -54.17
N LEU A 28 -13.22 -7.40 -54.00
CA LEU A 28 -14.18 -7.05 -52.92
C LEU A 28 -15.15 -8.14 -52.36
N LYS A 29 -15.52 -7.98 -51.08
CA LYS A 29 -16.87 -8.31 -50.56
C LYS A 29 -17.57 -7.04 -50.04
N MET A 30 -18.89 -6.98 -50.17
CA MET A 30 -19.71 -5.79 -49.87
C MET A 30 -20.77 -6.03 -48.79
N VAL A 31 -20.91 -5.03 -47.90
CA VAL A 31 -22.15 -4.33 -47.47
C VAL A 31 -23.26 -5.09 -46.70
N HIS A 32 -23.87 -4.37 -45.75
CA HIS A 32 -25.04 -4.74 -44.93
C HIS A 32 -26.37 -4.74 -45.69
N SER A 33 -27.36 -5.49 -45.17
CA SER A 33 -28.72 -4.97 -44.95
C SER A 33 -29.51 -5.84 -43.95
N ASN A 34 -30.47 -5.21 -43.26
CA ASN A 34 -31.55 -5.90 -42.51
C ASN A 34 -32.82 -5.94 -43.38
N GLU A 35 -33.77 -6.84 -43.09
CA GLU A 35 -35.13 -6.46 -42.64
C GLU A 35 -36.07 -7.68 -42.38
N ASP A 36 -36.86 -7.54 -41.31
CA ASP A 36 -38.27 -7.90 -41.08
C ASP A 36 -38.91 -9.32 -41.19
N ALA A 37 -39.52 -9.67 -40.03
CA ALA A 37 -40.95 -10.00 -39.82
C ALA A 37 -41.51 -11.45 -39.87
N LEU A 38 -41.94 -11.90 -38.67
CA LEU A 38 -43.26 -12.51 -38.34
C LEU A 38 -43.82 -13.68 -39.20
N ASN A 39 -43.89 -14.90 -38.62
CA ASN A 39 -45.19 -15.50 -38.18
C ASN A 39 -45.08 -16.78 -37.32
N LYS A 40 -46.22 -17.44 -37.02
CA LYS A 40 -46.47 -18.35 -35.89
C LYS A 40 -46.50 -19.86 -36.22
N ILE A 41 -45.92 -20.70 -35.34
CA ILE A 41 -46.51 -21.82 -34.55
C ILE A 41 -47.58 -22.73 -35.25
N PRO A 42 -47.60 -24.09 -35.12
CA PRO A 42 -46.53 -25.11 -34.92
C PRO A 42 -46.75 -26.39 -35.80
N LEU A 43 -46.00 -27.50 -35.56
CA LEU A 43 -46.57 -28.86 -35.35
C LEU A 43 -45.49 -29.89 -34.88
N LYS A 44 -45.92 -31.01 -34.29
CA LYS A 44 -45.06 -32.08 -33.69
C LYS A 44 -45.42 -33.48 -34.23
N SER A 45 -44.40 -34.33 -34.43
CA SER A 45 -44.48 -35.82 -34.41
C SER A 45 -43.08 -36.42 -34.59
N ALA A 46 -42.66 -37.54 -33.99
CA ALA A 46 -43.15 -38.33 -32.83
C ALA A 46 -42.03 -39.33 -32.39
N SER A 47 -42.23 -40.09 -31.29
CA SER A 47 -41.30 -41.05 -30.63
C SER A 47 -39.98 -40.46 -30.09
N GLY A 48 -39.52 -40.69 -28.85
CA GLY A 48 -39.99 -41.54 -27.73
C GLY A 48 -39.27 -42.90 -27.69
N LEU A 49 -38.90 -43.50 -26.54
CA LEU A 49 -38.94 -43.12 -25.11
C LEU A 49 -37.55 -43.53 -24.49
N ASP A 50 -37.23 -43.66 -23.18
CA ASP A 50 -37.92 -43.65 -21.88
C ASP A 50 -36.95 -42.98 -20.86
N ASP A 51 -37.30 -41.88 -20.18
CA ASP A 51 -37.79 -41.77 -18.78
C ASP A 51 -36.77 -41.97 -17.63
N GLU A 52 -36.34 -40.86 -17.00
CA GLU A 52 -36.09 -40.76 -15.54
C GLU A 52 -36.45 -39.32 -15.07
N GLU A 53 -36.77 -39.13 -13.78
CA GLU A 53 -37.57 -38.00 -13.26
C GLU A 53 -36.80 -36.66 -13.09
N LYS A 54 -37.34 -35.48 -13.42
CA LYS A 54 -38.46 -34.77 -12.77
C LYS A 54 -38.33 -34.59 -11.25
N ASN A 55 -37.43 -33.71 -10.79
CA ASN A 55 -37.49 -33.14 -9.43
C ASN A 55 -36.84 -31.74 -9.27
N GLY A 56 -36.80 -30.93 -10.35
CA GLY A 56 -36.12 -29.63 -10.36
C GLY A 56 -37.01 -28.37 -10.38
N GLY A 57 -38.34 -28.52 -10.43
CA GLY A 57 -39.26 -27.41 -10.77
C GLY A 57 -39.84 -26.61 -9.60
N GLU A 58 -39.77 -27.12 -8.36
CA GLU A 58 -40.58 -26.62 -7.23
C GLU A 58 -39.73 -25.96 -6.13
N PHE A 59 -38.39 -26.05 -6.22
CA PHE A 59 -37.46 -25.52 -5.21
C PHE A 59 -36.98 -24.07 -5.48
N THR A 60 -37.25 -23.55 -6.69
CA THR A 60 -36.78 -22.24 -7.17
C THR A 60 -37.80 -21.11 -7.02
N SER A 61 -39.09 -21.43 -6.81
CA SER A 61 -40.13 -20.46 -6.45
C SER A 61 -40.04 -20.05 -4.98
N ASP A 62 -39.93 -21.04 -4.08
CA ASP A 62 -39.98 -20.82 -2.64
C ASP A 62 -38.76 -20.04 -2.12
N THR A 63 -37.61 -20.22 -2.76
CA THR A 63 -36.39 -19.47 -2.45
C THR A 63 -36.51 -17.98 -2.81
N ALA A 64 -37.09 -17.65 -3.96
CA ALA A 64 -37.34 -16.26 -4.36
C ALA A 64 -38.36 -15.57 -3.43
N ALA A 65 -39.49 -16.24 -3.13
CA ALA A 65 -40.52 -15.72 -2.25
C ALA A 65 -40.02 -15.54 -0.80
N ALA A 66 -39.22 -16.48 -0.28
CA ALA A 66 -38.60 -16.37 1.04
C ALA A 66 -37.58 -15.23 1.14
N GLU A 67 -36.86 -14.91 0.04
CA GLU A 67 -35.93 -13.78 0.05
C GLU A 67 -36.65 -12.42 -0.05
N GLU A 68 -37.73 -12.32 -0.84
CA GLU A 68 -38.57 -11.12 -0.87
C GLU A 68 -39.21 -10.84 0.50
N ALA A 69 -39.75 -11.87 1.17
CA ALA A 69 -40.26 -11.75 2.54
C ALA A 69 -39.19 -11.28 3.54
N ARG A 70 -37.93 -11.76 3.42
CA ARG A 70 -36.80 -11.27 4.23
C ARG A 70 -36.50 -9.79 3.96
N ARG A 71 -36.54 -9.35 2.71
CA ARG A 71 -36.33 -7.95 2.31
C ARG A 71 -37.42 -7.03 2.87
N GLU A 72 -38.69 -7.47 2.87
CA GLU A 72 -39.79 -6.74 3.52
C GLU A 72 -39.62 -6.67 5.04
N GLN A 73 -39.29 -7.79 5.70
CA GLN A 73 -39.07 -7.82 7.15
C GLN A 73 -37.88 -6.93 7.56
N MET A 74 -36.82 -6.86 6.74
CA MET A 74 -35.70 -5.94 6.93
C MET A 74 -36.14 -4.47 6.82
N ARG A 75 -36.93 -4.12 5.79
CA ARG A 75 -37.52 -2.76 5.64
C ARG A 75 -38.39 -2.39 6.84
N ALA A 76 -39.24 -3.30 7.32
CA ALA A 76 -40.09 -3.08 8.49
C ALA A 76 -39.27 -2.86 9.77
N ASN A 77 -38.18 -3.61 9.97
CA ASN A 77 -37.26 -3.43 11.09
C ASN A 77 -36.51 -2.09 11.02
N ILE A 78 -36.04 -1.68 9.84
CA ILE A 78 -35.42 -0.36 9.62
C ILE A 78 -36.42 0.76 9.95
N LEU A 79 -37.67 0.68 9.46
CA LEU A 79 -38.70 1.69 9.74
C LEU A 79 -39.04 1.78 11.24
N LYS A 80 -39.03 0.64 11.94
CA LYS A 80 -39.24 0.54 13.40
C LYS A 80 -38.06 1.09 14.19
N TRP A 81 -36.83 0.93 13.71
CA TRP A 81 -35.63 1.53 14.28
C TRP A 81 -35.58 3.05 14.07
N MET A 82 -35.87 3.53 12.85
CA MET A 82 -35.99 4.97 12.56
C MET A 82 -37.03 5.64 13.45
N LYS A 83 -38.22 5.05 13.62
CA LYS A 83 -39.26 5.59 14.52
C LYS A 83 -38.77 5.70 15.98
N LYS A 84 -37.99 4.73 16.48
CA LYS A 84 -37.34 4.83 17.81
C LYS A 84 -36.33 5.98 17.86
N LEU A 85 -35.48 6.10 16.84
CA LEU A 85 -34.47 7.16 16.75
C LEU A 85 -35.12 8.55 16.74
N THR A 86 -36.20 8.75 15.98
CA THR A 86 -36.97 10.01 15.95
C THR A 86 -37.57 10.34 17.32
N ILE A 87 -38.13 9.37 18.04
CA ILE A 87 -38.66 9.58 19.40
C ILE A 87 -37.54 10.02 20.36
N VAL A 88 -36.37 9.37 20.32
CA VAL A 88 -35.21 9.75 21.14
C VAL A 88 -34.76 11.18 20.81
N LEU A 89 -34.69 11.55 19.53
CA LEU A 89 -34.34 12.90 19.08
C LEU A 89 -35.33 13.97 19.59
N ILE A 90 -36.64 13.69 19.52
CA ILE A 90 -37.69 14.57 20.08
C ILE A 90 -37.54 14.72 21.59
N CYS A 91 -37.25 13.63 22.32
CA CYS A 91 -36.99 13.68 23.76
C CYS A 91 -35.76 14.54 24.09
N PHE A 92 -34.64 14.40 23.36
CA PHE A 92 -33.44 15.23 23.58
C PHE A 92 -33.69 16.71 23.29
N ILE A 93 -34.41 17.04 22.21
CA ILE A 93 -34.79 18.44 21.91
C ILE A 93 -35.72 19.00 22.99
N GLY A 94 -36.69 18.20 23.47
CA GLY A 94 -37.58 18.60 24.56
C GLY A 94 -36.83 18.88 25.87
N VAL A 95 -35.88 18.02 26.25
CA VAL A 95 -35.01 18.26 27.42
C VAL A 95 -34.18 19.52 27.24
N ALA A 96 -33.52 19.70 26.08
CA ALA A 96 -32.71 20.88 25.81
C ALA A 96 -33.53 22.20 25.88
N LEU A 97 -34.75 22.21 25.35
CA LEU A 97 -35.66 23.36 25.44
C LEU A 97 -36.12 23.65 26.88
N ILE A 98 -36.43 22.61 27.67
CA ILE A 98 -36.77 22.76 29.08
C ILE A 98 -35.58 23.30 29.87
N THR A 99 -34.37 22.77 29.66
CA THR A 99 -33.14 23.27 30.28
C THR A 99 -32.87 24.73 29.89
N TYR A 100 -33.05 25.10 28.62
CA TYR A 100 -32.91 26.48 28.16
C TYR A 100 -33.91 27.42 28.86
N VAL A 101 -35.19 27.06 28.93
CA VAL A 101 -36.21 27.87 29.63
C VAL A 101 -35.93 27.99 31.13
N ILE A 102 -35.47 26.94 31.79
CA ILE A 102 -35.05 27.00 33.21
C ILE A 102 -33.88 27.97 33.37
N ILE A 103 -32.85 27.89 32.52
CA ILE A 103 -31.72 28.83 32.54
C ILE A 103 -32.20 30.27 32.32
N SER A 104 -33.03 30.53 31.30
CA SER A 104 -33.57 31.87 31.04
C SER A 104 -34.37 32.43 32.23
N LEU A 105 -35.17 31.60 32.91
CA LEU A 105 -35.92 32.03 34.10
C LEU A 105 -35.01 32.28 35.31
N CYS A 106 -33.94 31.51 35.48
CA CYS A 106 -32.96 31.69 36.57
C CYS A 106 -32.04 32.93 36.41
N PHE A 107 -32.05 33.59 35.25
CA PHE A 107 -31.21 34.77 34.96
C PHE A 107 -32.03 36.02 34.55
N SER A 108 -33.33 36.08 34.87
CA SER A 108 -34.22 37.16 34.43
C SER A 108 -34.59 38.21 35.49
N ASP A 109 -34.19 38.03 36.76
CA ASP A 109 -34.48 38.93 37.88
C ASP A 109 -33.17 39.36 38.60
N ASP A 110 -32.42 40.31 38.04
CA ASP A 110 -31.39 41.05 38.81
C ASP A 110 -31.00 42.39 38.15
N ASP A 111 -31.93 43.37 38.14
CA ASP A 111 -31.57 44.77 37.84
C ASP A 111 -32.59 45.78 38.43
N SER A 112 -32.41 46.21 39.69
CA SER A 112 -33.08 47.42 40.21
C SER A 112 -32.35 48.09 41.39
N SER A 113 -32.26 49.42 41.31
CA SER A 113 -31.62 50.35 42.27
C SER A 113 -30.08 50.28 42.37
N SER A 114 -29.33 51.38 42.52
CA SER A 114 -29.73 52.77 42.79
C SER A 114 -28.87 53.86 42.11
N SER A 115 -29.55 54.97 41.81
CA SER A 115 -29.13 56.40 41.68
C SER A 115 -27.73 56.83 42.21
N SER A 116 -27.07 57.90 41.76
CA SER A 116 -27.53 59.17 41.11
C SER A 116 -26.39 60.01 40.50
N SER A 117 -26.73 60.89 39.53
CA SER A 117 -26.06 62.19 39.18
C SER A 117 -24.58 62.17 38.72
N ASP A 118 -24.06 63.11 37.91
CA ASP A 118 -24.57 64.40 37.41
C ASP A 118 -24.03 64.73 35.99
N SER A 119 -24.42 65.89 35.41
CA SER A 119 -23.82 66.65 34.28
C SER A 119 -22.74 65.96 33.40
N GLY A 120 -22.90 65.79 32.08
CA GLY A 120 -22.88 66.87 31.05
C GLY A 120 -21.43 67.14 30.55
N SER A 121 -21.11 67.47 29.29
CA SER A 121 -21.91 67.68 28.06
C SER A 121 -20.97 67.72 26.81
N GLY A 122 -21.52 67.56 25.59
CA GLY A 122 -20.82 67.76 24.30
C GLY A 122 -20.05 66.51 23.78
N SER A 123 -20.17 65.99 22.54
CA SER A 123 -20.64 66.44 21.20
C SER A 123 -19.58 66.95 20.21
N SER A 124 -18.80 66.04 19.60
CA SER A 124 -18.50 65.99 18.14
C SER A 124 -17.92 64.60 17.82
N LYS A 125 -18.39 63.78 16.86
CA LYS A 125 -18.59 63.90 15.40
C LYS A 125 -17.31 64.02 14.53
N ASN A 126 -17.11 62.95 13.75
CA ASN A 126 -16.66 62.86 12.35
C ASN A 126 -15.19 63.17 11.94
N GLY A 127 -14.72 62.45 10.90
CA GLY A 127 -13.48 62.69 10.14
C GLY A 127 -12.31 61.79 10.59
N ALA A 128 -11.85 60.74 9.91
CA ALA A 128 -11.78 60.32 8.49
C ALA A 128 -10.56 60.84 7.69
N LEU A 129 -10.18 60.07 6.66
CA LEU A 129 -9.00 60.14 5.78
C LEU A 129 -7.67 59.59 6.33
N ALA A 130 -6.77 59.26 5.39
CA ALA A 130 -5.57 58.45 5.55
C ALA A 130 -4.33 59.12 4.92
N SER A 131 -3.14 58.59 5.21
CA SER A 131 -1.89 58.97 4.55
C SER A 131 -0.87 57.82 4.55
N ASN A 132 -0.20 57.60 3.42
CA ASN A 132 0.91 56.64 3.28
C ASN A 132 2.23 57.18 3.85
N SER A 133 3.03 56.30 4.45
CA SER A 133 4.52 56.33 4.48
C SER A 133 4.99 55.05 5.20
N THR A 134 5.87 54.18 4.68
CA THR A 134 7.34 54.36 4.46
C THR A 134 8.06 54.91 5.71
N SER A 135 9.16 54.33 6.21
CA SER A 135 10.03 53.26 5.70
C SER A 135 10.90 52.66 6.83
N GLU A 136 11.61 51.56 6.52
CA GLU A 136 12.96 51.18 6.97
C GLU A 136 13.46 51.57 8.39
N GLY A 137 13.85 50.57 9.18
CA GLY A 137 14.50 50.75 10.48
C GLY A 137 15.23 49.48 10.94
N ASP A 138 16.49 49.37 10.55
CA ASP A 138 17.38 48.23 10.83
C ASP A 138 17.84 48.16 12.31
N GLY A 139 18.46 47.04 12.68
CA GLY A 139 19.58 47.09 13.63
C GLY A 139 19.33 46.65 15.09
N SER A 140 19.60 45.36 15.31
CA SER A 140 20.07 44.72 16.54
C SER A 140 20.84 45.56 17.59
N ILE A 141 20.82 45.12 18.87
CA ILE A 141 22.04 44.69 19.62
C ILE A 141 21.72 44.10 21.03
N LEU A 142 22.18 42.86 21.25
CA LEU A 142 22.70 42.17 22.46
C LEU A 142 22.10 42.32 23.89
N SER A 143 22.47 41.33 24.74
CA SER A 143 22.70 41.42 26.20
C SER A 143 21.47 41.39 27.16
N THR A 144 21.49 40.75 28.35
CA THR A 144 22.43 39.78 29.00
C THR A 144 21.73 38.97 30.12
N ILE A 145 22.18 37.73 30.30
CA ILE A 145 22.11 36.77 31.43
C ILE A 145 21.64 37.27 32.82
N ALA A 146 20.65 36.57 33.42
CA ALA A 146 20.49 36.21 34.86
C ALA A 146 19.37 35.15 34.98
N THR A 147 19.40 34.00 35.71
CA THR A 147 19.56 33.71 37.16
C THR A 147 18.52 34.42 38.06
N THR A 148 17.79 33.79 39.01
CA THR A 148 17.99 32.49 39.69
C THR A 148 16.71 31.94 40.37
N THR A 149 16.59 30.60 40.46
CA THR A 149 15.94 29.74 41.50
C THR A 149 14.87 30.24 42.50
N ALA A 150 13.86 29.37 42.73
CA ALA A 150 13.19 29.04 44.02
C ALA A 150 12.18 30.05 44.65
N ALA A 151 11.16 29.67 45.45
CA ALA A 151 10.57 28.33 45.73
C ALA A 151 9.20 28.39 46.49
N SER A 152 8.46 27.28 46.44
CA SER A 152 7.57 26.72 47.51
C SER A 152 6.18 27.32 47.83
N ILE A 153 5.40 26.50 48.58
CA ILE A 153 4.04 26.70 49.18
C ILE A 153 2.88 26.48 48.19
N ALA A 154 2.02 25.44 48.23
CA ALA A 154 1.63 24.34 49.14
C ALA A 154 0.29 24.50 49.92
N THR A 155 -0.48 23.40 49.97
CA THR A 155 -1.80 23.16 50.65
C THR A 155 -3.04 23.80 49.96
N ALA A 156 -4.24 23.19 49.92
CA ALA A 156 -4.77 21.87 50.34
C ALA A 156 -5.83 21.39 49.30
N GLY A 157 -6.41 20.18 49.27
CA GLY A 157 -6.23 18.99 50.13
C GLY A 157 -7.54 18.51 50.79
N PHE A 158 -8.30 17.60 50.15
CA PHE A 158 -9.38 16.78 50.75
C PHE A 158 -9.64 15.50 49.93
N GLY A 159 -10.06 14.42 50.60
CA GLY A 159 -10.57 13.16 49.99
C GLY A 159 -12.10 13.12 49.90
N ASP A 160 -12.76 11.96 49.72
CA ASP A 160 -12.26 10.57 49.73
C ASP A 160 -13.25 9.59 49.01
N SER A 161 -12.75 8.41 48.64
CA SER A 161 -13.45 7.11 48.52
C SER A 161 -14.63 6.86 47.57
N ALA A 162 -14.41 6.00 46.58
CA ALA A 162 -15.42 5.09 46.01
C ALA A 162 -14.80 3.75 45.51
N THR A 163 -14.86 2.73 46.36
CA THR A 163 -14.70 1.26 46.16
C THR A 163 -14.42 0.67 44.76
N LYS A 164 -13.38 -0.19 44.67
CA LYS A 164 -13.25 -1.24 43.63
C LYS A 164 -14.07 -2.49 43.99
N PRO A 165 -14.58 -3.28 43.02
CA PRO A 165 -14.98 -4.67 43.23
C PRO A 165 -13.78 -5.62 43.16
N THR A 166 -13.80 -6.69 43.96
CA THR A 166 -12.73 -7.72 44.03
C THR A 166 -13.27 -9.08 43.59
N ASN A 167 -12.68 -9.70 42.57
CA ASN A 167 -12.99 -11.07 42.17
C ASN A 167 -11.97 -12.05 42.78
N THR A 168 -12.36 -12.76 43.83
CA THR A 168 -11.58 -13.88 44.40
C THR A 168 -11.90 -15.19 43.69
N PHE A 169 -10.90 -15.79 43.03
CA PHE A 169 -10.94 -17.20 42.64
C PHE A 169 -10.32 -18.07 43.74
N THR A 170 -11.13 -18.92 44.37
CA THR A 170 -10.68 -19.91 45.35
C THR A 170 -10.24 -21.21 44.66
N ALA A 171 -9.00 -21.62 44.90
CA ALA A 171 -8.55 -22.97 44.59
C ALA A 171 -9.11 -23.98 45.60
N THR A 172 -9.40 -25.20 45.17
CA THR A 172 -9.81 -26.32 46.05
C THR A 172 -9.04 -27.58 45.67
N THR A 173 -8.35 -28.19 46.63
CA THR A 173 -7.45 -29.34 46.40
C THR A 173 -7.89 -30.58 47.19
N THR A 174 -8.38 -31.59 46.47
CA THR A 174 -8.51 -33.01 46.91
C THR A 174 -8.39 -33.91 45.66
N GLY A 175 -7.92 -35.17 45.73
CA GLY A 175 -7.26 -35.86 46.84
C GLY A 175 -7.05 -37.36 46.59
N ALA A 176 -5.79 -37.78 46.36
CA ALA A 176 -5.29 -39.17 46.38
C ALA A 176 -5.86 -40.20 45.35
N ALA A 177 -5.19 -41.36 45.28
CA ALA A 177 -5.43 -42.47 44.35
C ALA A 177 -5.81 -43.77 45.11
N PRO A 178 -6.03 -44.89 44.39
CA PRO A 178 -5.31 -46.11 44.79
C PRO A 178 -4.81 -47.02 43.63
N THR A 179 -3.54 -47.44 43.76
CA THR A 179 -2.87 -48.73 43.41
C THR A 179 -3.22 -49.59 42.18
N ALA A 180 -2.15 -50.19 41.60
CA ALA A 180 -2.13 -51.20 40.52
C ALA A 180 -2.26 -52.66 41.10
N PRO A 181 -1.78 -53.82 40.53
CA PRO A 181 -0.64 -54.07 39.61
C PRO A 181 -0.84 -55.21 38.54
N LEU A 182 0.28 -55.76 38.00
CA LEU A 182 0.45 -57.07 37.29
C LEU A 182 0.00 -57.16 35.80
N THR A 183 0.74 -57.74 34.83
CA THR A 183 2.18 -58.15 34.73
C THR A 183 2.66 -58.30 33.25
N THR A 184 3.96 -58.58 33.11
CA THR A 184 4.79 -59.14 32.00
C THR A 184 4.13 -60.21 31.07
N THR A 185 4.67 -60.65 29.91
CA THR A 185 6.09 -60.73 29.44
C THR A 185 6.23 -61.00 27.91
N THR A 186 7.20 -60.33 27.26
CA THR A 186 8.18 -60.79 26.23
C THR A 186 7.89 -61.81 25.08
N ASN A 187 8.53 -61.52 23.93
CA ASN A 187 9.33 -62.41 23.03
C ASN A 187 8.74 -63.12 21.78
N ALA A 188 9.25 -62.64 20.63
CA ALA A 188 10.05 -63.39 19.63
C ALA A 188 9.42 -64.14 18.43
N VAL A 189 10.11 -63.93 17.30
CA VAL A 189 10.01 -64.48 15.93
C VAL A 189 11.02 -65.66 15.85
N PRO A 190 10.82 -66.80 15.12
CA PRO A 190 10.91 -66.81 13.65
C PRO A 190 10.27 -67.96 12.82
N ALA A 191 10.51 -67.85 11.49
CA ALA A 191 10.72 -68.91 10.50
C ALA A 191 9.61 -69.24 9.47
N THR A 192 10.03 -69.29 8.20
CA THR A 192 9.28 -69.68 6.99
C THR A 192 9.58 -71.14 6.60
N PRO A 193 8.76 -71.77 5.74
CA PRO A 193 9.25 -72.06 4.38
C PRO A 193 8.19 -71.89 3.27
N GLN A 194 8.62 -72.08 2.01
CA GLN A 194 7.85 -71.79 0.78
C GLN A 194 7.06 -72.99 0.23
N THR A 195 5.96 -72.76 -0.49
CA THR A 195 5.71 -73.44 -1.80
C THR A 195 4.66 -72.74 -2.69
N THR A 196 5.13 -72.34 -3.88
CA THR A 196 4.48 -72.09 -5.20
C THR A 196 2.96 -72.19 -5.45
N ALA A 197 2.44 -71.14 -6.12
CA ALA A 197 1.41 -71.12 -7.19
C ALA A 197 -0.08 -71.42 -6.83
N ALA A 198 -1.11 -70.81 -7.46
CA ALA A 198 -1.16 -70.00 -8.69
C ALA A 198 -2.30 -68.93 -8.73
N SER A 199 -2.07 -67.88 -9.53
CA SER A 199 -3.02 -67.01 -10.25
C SER A 199 -4.43 -66.69 -9.71
N ALA A 200 -4.64 -65.43 -9.29
CA ALA A 200 -5.87 -64.66 -9.54
C ALA A 200 -5.57 -63.15 -9.49
N THR A 201 -6.05 -62.36 -10.45
CA THR A 201 -5.78 -60.91 -10.51
C THR A 201 -6.90 -60.10 -9.85
N THR A 202 -6.56 -59.35 -8.80
CA THR A 202 -7.43 -58.29 -8.24
C THR A 202 -6.63 -57.02 -8.00
N THR A 203 -7.11 -55.91 -8.56
CA THR A 203 -6.51 -54.57 -8.45
C THR A 203 -6.68 -54.01 -7.03
N ALA A 204 -5.63 -54.13 -6.22
CA ALA A 204 -5.57 -53.47 -4.91
C ALA A 204 -5.53 -51.94 -5.10
N LYS A 205 -6.42 -51.20 -4.41
CA LYS A 205 -6.33 -49.74 -4.32
C LYS A 205 -5.01 -49.37 -3.65
N SER A 206 -4.19 -48.55 -4.30
CA SER A 206 -2.96 -48.04 -3.69
C SER A 206 -3.33 -47.12 -2.53
N SER A 207 -3.04 -47.57 -1.31
CA SER A 207 -3.16 -46.76 -0.09
C SER A 207 -1.97 -45.80 -0.02
N THR A 208 -1.96 -44.80 -0.89
CA THR A 208 -0.98 -43.70 -0.84
C THR A 208 -1.19 -42.91 0.45
N VAL A 209 -0.35 -43.20 1.44
CA VAL A 209 -0.20 -42.37 2.64
C VAL A 209 0.06 -40.93 2.15
N PRO A 210 -0.69 -39.91 2.62
CA PRO A 210 -0.46 -38.54 2.21
C PRO A 210 1.00 -38.16 2.46
N PRO A 211 1.68 -37.48 1.52
CA PRO A 211 3.08 -37.10 1.69
C PRO A 211 3.22 -36.26 2.96
N THR A 212 4.05 -36.73 3.89
CA THR A 212 4.30 -36.03 5.16
C THR A 212 4.76 -34.61 4.85
N ARG A 213 4.03 -33.59 5.34
CA ARG A 213 4.37 -32.18 5.13
C ARG A 213 5.86 -31.95 5.41
N LYS A 214 6.59 -31.42 4.42
CA LYS A 214 7.96 -30.94 4.66
C LYS A 214 7.90 -29.84 5.73
N ALA A 215 8.67 -29.99 6.79
CA ALA A 215 8.87 -28.91 7.74
C ALA A 215 9.54 -27.72 7.03
N LEU A 216 9.12 -26.49 7.34
CA LEU A 216 9.66 -25.29 6.72
C LEU A 216 11.13 -25.06 7.16
N VAL A 217 12.07 -25.39 6.28
CA VAL A 217 13.51 -25.20 6.49
C VAL A 217 13.87 -23.75 6.15
N LEU A 218 13.52 -22.82 7.04
CA LEU A 218 13.96 -21.42 6.92
C LEU A 218 15.49 -21.35 6.88
N GLN A 219 16.04 -20.95 5.73
CA GLN A 219 17.45 -20.60 5.56
C GLN A 219 17.56 -19.42 4.60
N ASP A 220 17.74 -18.22 5.16
CA ASP A 220 18.13 -17.05 4.37
C ASP A 220 19.51 -17.30 3.72
N THR A 221 19.61 -17.18 2.40
CA THR A 221 20.81 -17.51 1.62
C THR A 221 21.69 -16.28 1.36
N PRO A 222 23.03 -16.43 1.28
CA PRO A 222 23.92 -15.33 0.93
C PRO A 222 23.61 -14.75 -0.46
N PRO A 223 23.59 -13.41 -0.63
CA PRO A 223 23.45 -12.78 -1.94
C PRO A 223 24.67 -13.05 -2.83
N LEU A 224 24.44 -13.20 -4.14
CA LEU A 224 25.50 -13.34 -5.15
C LEU A 224 26.24 -12.00 -5.35
N ILE A 225 27.39 -11.82 -4.69
CA ILE A 225 28.06 -10.51 -4.60
C ILE A 225 28.59 -10.00 -5.96
N ASN A 226 29.09 -10.91 -6.81
CA ASN A 226 29.85 -10.57 -8.03
C ASN A 226 29.13 -10.91 -9.35
N GLU A 227 27.88 -11.35 -9.31
CA GLU A 227 27.13 -11.77 -10.50
C GLU A 227 26.01 -10.78 -10.84
N LYS A 228 25.74 -10.63 -12.15
CA LYS A 228 24.58 -9.90 -12.65
C LYS A 228 23.32 -10.68 -12.28
N PHE A 229 22.68 -10.31 -11.18
CA PHE A 229 21.44 -10.95 -10.72
C PHE A 229 20.31 -10.71 -11.75
N GLU A 230 19.64 -11.77 -12.16
CA GLU A 230 18.46 -11.73 -13.01
C GLU A 230 17.26 -12.30 -12.25
N SER A 231 16.06 -11.77 -12.49
CA SER A 231 14.85 -12.22 -11.78
C SER A 231 14.48 -13.66 -12.20
N LYS A 232 13.93 -14.45 -11.27
CA LYS A 232 13.38 -15.78 -11.57
C LYS A 232 11.95 -15.64 -12.07
N LEU A 233 11.56 -16.34 -13.14
CA LEU A 233 10.15 -16.55 -13.46
C LEU A 233 9.69 -17.82 -12.75
N GLY A 234 8.87 -17.68 -11.72
CA GLY A 234 8.23 -18.80 -11.04
C GLY A 234 6.98 -19.21 -11.80
N ILE A 235 6.76 -20.51 -11.93
CA ILE A 235 5.58 -21.11 -12.57
C ILE A 235 5.02 -22.12 -11.58
N TYR A 236 3.75 -21.94 -11.20
CA TYR A 236 3.08 -22.68 -10.12
C TYR A 236 1.66 -23.09 -10.55
N GLU A 237 1.10 -24.13 -9.93
CA GLU A 237 -0.22 -24.68 -10.32
C GLU A 237 -1.37 -24.11 -9.50
N GLN A 238 -1.17 -23.86 -8.21
CA GLN A 238 -2.25 -23.57 -7.24
C GLN A 238 -2.04 -22.26 -6.46
N ALA A 239 -0.80 -21.93 -6.10
CA ALA A 239 -0.50 -20.79 -5.24
C ALA A 239 0.79 -20.09 -5.65
N ALA A 240 0.83 -18.77 -5.45
CA ALA A 240 2.07 -18.01 -5.50
C ALA A 240 2.10 -16.86 -4.50
N VAL A 241 3.31 -16.56 -4.03
CA VAL A 241 3.67 -15.41 -3.20
C VAL A 241 4.91 -14.75 -3.82
N CYS A 242 4.92 -13.43 -3.85
CA CYS A 242 6.02 -12.60 -4.32
C CYS A 242 6.31 -11.52 -3.28
N SER A 243 7.59 -11.25 -2.98
CA SER A 243 7.99 -10.16 -2.08
C SER A 243 9.47 -9.76 -2.19
N ASP A 244 9.89 -8.76 -1.41
CA ASP A 244 11.28 -8.28 -1.31
C ASP A 244 12.30 -9.37 -0.84
N ARG A 245 11.89 -10.55 -0.33
CA ARG A 245 12.79 -11.66 0.04
C ARG A 245 12.22 -13.04 -0.35
N GLU A 246 13.11 -13.94 -0.80
CA GLU A 246 12.74 -15.32 -1.14
C GLU A 246 12.21 -16.09 0.09
N VAL A 247 12.96 -16.10 1.20
CA VAL A 247 12.56 -16.76 2.46
C VAL A 247 11.25 -16.21 3.07
N CYS A 248 10.93 -14.93 2.89
CA CYS A 248 9.66 -14.36 3.32
C CYS A 248 8.49 -14.77 2.42
N SER A 249 8.76 -15.05 1.14
CA SER A 249 7.78 -15.60 0.21
C SER A 249 7.53 -17.09 0.48
N GLU A 250 8.58 -17.84 0.85
CA GLU A 250 8.45 -19.23 1.34
C GLU A 250 7.57 -19.33 2.58
N ILE A 251 7.69 -18.38 3.53
CA ILE A 251 6.82 -18.29 4.71
C ILE A 251 5.35 -18.11 4.32
N GLY A 252 5.04 -17.18 3.40
CA GLY A 252 3.68 -16.96 2.91
C GLY A 252 3.12 -18.19 2.19
N SER A 253 3.90 -18.79 1.30
CA SER A 253 3.54 -20.03 0.60
C SER A 253 3.26 -21.19 1.59
N HIS A 254 4.04 -21.29 2.67
CA HIS A 254 3.79 -22.28 3.72
C HIS A 254 2.47 -22.04 4.48
N MET A 255 2.04 -20.78 4.69
CA MET A 255 0.71 -20.51 5.27
C MET A 255 -0.42 -21.04 4.36
N LEU A 256 -0.26 -20.95 3.03
CA LEU A 256 -1.22 -21.48 2.06
C LEU A 256 -1.26 -23.02 2.04
N ASP A 257 -0.10 -23.70 2.16
CA ASP A 257 -0.06 -25.17 2.37
C ASP A 257 -0.75 -25.59 3.69
N GLN A 258 -0.55 -24.80 4.75
CA GLN A 258 -1.23 -24.97 6.03
C GLN A 258 -2.76 -24.72 5.96
N LYS A 259 -3.28 -24.23 4.83
CA LYS A 259 -4.70 -23.87 4.56
C LYS A 259 -5.16 -22.57 5.22
N GLY A 260 -4.22 -21.65 5.44
CA GLY A 260 -4.52 -20.23 5.67
C GLY A 260 -5.13 -19.54 4.45
N SER A 261 -5.59 -18.31 4.64
CA SER A 261 -6.06 -17.43 3.56
C SER A 261 -4.91 -16.71 2.86
N ALA A 262 -5.22 -16.03 1.75
CA ALA A 262 -4.31 -15.07 1.11
C ALA A 262 -3.84 -13.98 2.10
N VAL A 263 -4.69 -13.62 3.07
CA VAL A 263 -4.38 -12.62 4.11
C VAL A 263 -3.46 -13.18 5.19
N ASP A 264 -3.65 -14.42 5.65
CA ASP A 264 -2.70 -15.08 6.58
C ASP A 264 -1.29 -15.13 5.96
N ALA A 265 -1.20 -15.53 4.69
CA ALA A 265 0.05 -15.59 3.94
C ALA A 265 0.70 -14.22 3.76
N ALA A 266 -0.08 -13.19 3.38
CA ALA A 266 0.43 -11.83 3.22
C ALA A 266 0.97 -11.27 4.55
N ILE A 267 0.25 -11.43 5.66
CA ILE A 267 0.68 -10.96 6.98
C ILE A 267 1.97 -11.66 7.41
N ALA A 268 2.08 -12.98 7.26
CA ALA A 268 3.30 -13.72 7.60
C ALA A 268 4.52 -13.29 6.75
N THR A 269 4.33 -13.06 5.44
CA THR A 269 5.37 -12.54 4.56
C THR A 269 5.80 -11.11 4.93
N LEU A 270 4.85 -10.23 5.24
CA LEU A 270 5.13 -8.83 5.60
C LEU A 270 5.81 -8.73 6.97
N LEU A 271 5.39 -9.52 7.97
CA LEU A 271 6.08 -9.64 9.26
C LEU A 271 7.54 -10.13 9.12
N CYS A 272 7.83 -10.97 8.13
CA CYS A 272 9.20 -11.39 7.81
C CYS A 272 10.00 -10.26 7.14
N ASN A 273 9.41 -9.57 6.16
CA ASN A 273 10.02 -8.41 5.51
C ASN A 273 10.28 -7.26 6.50
N GLY A 274 9.43 -7.07 7.52
CA GLY A 274 9.62 -6.06 8.56
C GLY A 274 10.88 -6.25 9.42
N ILE A 275 11.51 -7.43 9.36
CA ILE A 275 12.79 -7.73 10.02
C ILE A 275 13.94 -7.71 9.00
N LEU A 276 13.76 -8.39 7.86
CA LEU A 276 14.82 -8.56 6.85
C LEU A 276 15.01 -7.32 5.94
N THR A 277 14.01 -6.43 5.90
CA THR A 277 13.98 -5.23 5.05
C THR A 277 13.57 -3.96 5.81
N MET A 278 13.97 -3.89 7.09
CA MET A 278 13.69 -2.76 8.00
C MET A 278 14.09 -1.36 7.50
N GLN A 279 14.92 -1.27 6.46
CA GLN A 279 15.21 -0.01 5.77
C GLN A 279 14.05 0.49 4.89
N SER A 280 13.04 -0.33 4.63
CA SER A 280 11.99 -0.07 3.63
C SER A 280 10.57 -0.21 4.19
N MET A 281 10.33 -1.17 5.09
CA MET A 281 9.07 -1.28 5.84
C MET A 281 9.23 -2.03 7.16
N GLY A 282 8.16 -2.03 7.97
CA GLY A 282 8.05 -2.79 9.21
C GLY A 282 7.12 -2.10 10.20
N ILE A 283 6.85 -2.78 11.32
CA ILE A 283 5.79 -2.46 12.30
C ILE A 283 5.84 -1.05 12.94
N GLY A 284 6.89 -0.26 12.70
CA GLY A 284 6.98 1.15 13.06
C GLY A 284 6.48 2.12 11.97
N GLY A 285 5.84 1.63 10.91
CA GLY A 285 5.26 2.43 9.81
C GLY A 285 3.82 2.05 9.45
N GLY A 286 3.46 2.18 8.18
CA GLY A 286 2.08 2.02 7.68
C GLY A 286 2.01 1.29 6.34
N MET A 287 0.80 0.80 6.01
CA MET A 287 0.58 0.00 4.80
C MET A 287 -0.79 0.25 4.16
N LEU A 288 -0.88 -0.02 2.86
CA LEU A 288 -2.12 -0.05 2.09
C LEU A 288 -2.28 -1.44 1.45
N MET A 289 -3.44 -2.06 1.65
CA MET A 289 -3.71 -3.45 1.28
C MET A 289 -5.00 -3.55 0.46
N ASN A 290 -4.95 -4.28 -0.66
CA ASN A 290 -6.07 -4.55 -1.55
C ASN A 290 -6.32 -6.06 -1.54
N ILE A 291 -7.53 -6.50 -1.18
CA ILE A 291 -7.92 -7.89 -0.93
C ILE A 291 -9.08 -8.23 -1.88
N PHE A 292 -8.83 -9.01 -2.92
CA PHE A 292 -9.87 -9.53 -3.82
C PHE A 292 -10.32 -10.92 -3.36
N LEU A 293 -11.63 -11.10 -3.19
CA LEU A 293 -12.26 -12.38 -2.88
C LEU A 293 -12.91 -12.97 -4.13
N LYS A 294 -12.53 -14.20 -4.47
CA LYS A 294 -12.97 -14.89 -5.69
C LYS A 294 -14.44 -15.29 -5.66
N ASP A 295 -14.92 -15.71 -4.49
CA ASP A 295 -16.27 -16.26 -4.28
C ASP A 295 -17.39 -15.23 -4.47
N THR A 296 -17.10 -13.99 -4.09
CA THR A 296 -17.99 -12.83 -4.06
C THR A 296 -17.66 -11.80 -5.14
N GLN A 297 -16.56 -12.00 -5.89
CA GLN A 297 -16.04 -11.10 -6.93
C GLN A 297 -15.84 -9.65 -6.43
N HIS A 298 -15.54 -9.49 -5.14
CA HIS A 298 -15.49 -8.20 -4.45
C HIS A 298 -14.08 -7.91 -3.93
N ALA A 299 -13.66 -6.65 -3.99
CA ALA A 299 -12.39 -6.21 -3.44
C ALA A 299 -12.56 -5.25 -2.25
N TYR A 300 -11.81 -5.51 -1.18
CA TYR A 300 -11.71 -4.64 -0.02
C TYR A 300 -10.35 -3.96 0.02
N SER A 301 -10.35 -2.67 0.34
CA SER A 301 -9.16 -1.88 0.60
C SER A 301 -9.05 -1.62 2.11
N ILE A 302 -7.88 -1.89 2.67
CA ILE A 302 -7.51 -1.52 4.05
C ILE A 302 -6.51 -0.38 3.97
N ASP A 303 -6.88 0.75 4.58
CA ASP A 303 -6.00 1.91 4.78
C ASP A 303 -5.47 1.88 6.22
N ALA A 304 -4.22 1.45 6.34
CA ALA A 304 -3.43 1.45 7.57
C ALA A 304 -2.20 2.36 7.43
N ARG A 305 -2.33 3.47 6.67
CA ARG A 305 -1.35 4.55 6.61
C ARG A 305 -1.20 5.20 7.99
N GLU A 306 0.00 5.67 8.28
CA GLU A 306 0.28 6.43 9.50
C GLU A 306 -0.55 7.71 9.57
N VAL A 307 -0.91 8.16 10.78
CA VAL A 307 -1.61 9.44 10.97
C VAL A 307 -0.73 10.47 11.67
N ALA A 308 -0.96 11.75 11.38
CA ALA A 308 -0.39 12.84 12.15
C ALA A 308 -0.85 12.77 13.62
N PRO A 309 0.04 12.96 14.62
CA PRO A 309 -0.36 12.97 16.03
C PRO A 309 -1.41 14.04 16.37
N PHE A 310 -2.10 13.88 17.50
CA PHE A 310 -3.00 14.90 18.07
C PHE A 310 -2.30 16.24 18.33
N ALA A 311 -0.98 16.22 18.56
CA ALA A 311 -0.15 17.40 18.76
C ALA A 311 0.44 17.98 17.45
N ALA A 312 0.05 17.47 16.27
CA ALA A 312 0.46 18.02 14.98
C ALA A 312 -0.37 19.27 14.62
N PHE A 313 0.27 20.24 13.98
CA PHE A 313 -0.33 21.49 13.50
C PHE A 313 0.32 21.91 12.19
N GLN A 314 -0.36 22.75 11.41
CA GLN A 314 -0.05 22.98 9.99
C GLN A 314 1.37 23.56 9.77
N GLU A 315 1.79 24.44 10.67
CA GLU A 315 3.03 25.22 10.60
C GLU A 315 4.24 24.51 11.25
N MET A 316 4.10 23.24 11.67
CA MET A 316 5.09 22.59 12.56
C MET A 316 6.48 22.35 11.94
N PHE A 317 6.60 22.42 10.60
CA PHE A 317 7.86 22.34 9.86
C PHE A 317 8.23 23.62 9.12
N ASP A 318 7.54 24.74 9.37
CA ASP A 318 7.82 26.02 8.73
C ASP A 318 9.29 26.44 8.94
N SER A 319 9.98 26.73 7.83
CA SER A 319 11.43 26.98 7.78
C SER A 319 12.33 25.86 8.33
N LYS A 320 11.82 24.63 8.55
CA LYS A 320 12.53 23.51 9.21
C LYS A 320 12.23 22.13 8.61
N LEU A 321 12.08 22.06 7.28
CA LEU A 321 11.70 20.84 6.54
C LEU A 321 12.56 19.60 6.89
N GLU A 322 13.85 19.75 7.22
CA GLU A 322 14.73 18.65 7.67
C GLU A 322 14.20 17.84 8.87
N LEU A 323 13.29 18.42 9.67
CA LEU A 323 12.64 17.77 10.82
C LEU A 323 11.43 16.90 10.44
N SER A 324 10.88 17.05 9.23
CA SER A 324 9.87 16.11 8.70
C SER A 324 10.53 14.85 8.10
N LEU A 325 11.79 14.97 7.67
CA LEU A 325 12.61 13.88 7.11
C LEU A 325 13.31 12.99 8.16
N ASN A 326 13.57 13.52 9.37
CA ASN A 326 14.46 12.88 10.35
C ASN A 326 14.10 13.19 11.81
N GLY A 327 14.34 12.22 12.71
CA GLY A 327 14.18 12.38 14.16
C GLY A 327 12.72 12.28 14.64
N GLY A 328 12.48 12.44 15.94
CA GLY A 328 11.18 12.14 16.57
C GLY A 328 9.97 12.86 15.97
N LEU A 329 10.14 14.10 15.47
CA LEU A 329 9.08 14.89 14.85
C LEU A 329 8.64 14.36 13.47
N SER A 330 9.50 13.59 12.79
CA SER A 330 9.14 12.94 11.51
C SER A 330 8.20 11.75 11.68
N ILE A 331 8.09 11.21 12.90
CA ILE A 331 7.34 9.99 13.20
C ILE A 331 5.84 10.30 13.28
N ALA A 332 5.08 9.74 12.34
CA ALA A 332 3.63 9.64 12.39
C ALA A 332 3.22 8.37 13.17
N VAL A 333 1.97 8.30 13.65
CA VAL A 333 1.48 7.19 14.47
C VAL A 333 1.47 5.88 13.65
N PRO A 334 2.22 4.83 14.03
CA PRO A 334 2.36 3.62 13.20
C PRO A 334 1.05 2.84 13.03
N GLY A 335 0.67 2.57 11.77
CA GLY A 335 -0.60 1.94 11.43
C GLY A 335 -0.54 0.45 11.08
N GLU A 336 0.63 -0.07 10.71
CA GLU A 336 0.75 -1.37 10.05
C GLU A 336 0.14 -2.54 10.85
N LEU A 337 0.42 -2.65 12.15
CA LEU A 337 -0.08 -3.74 12.99
C LEU A 337 -1.60 -3.69 13.18
N MET A 338 -2.20 -2.51 13.26
CA MET A 338 -3.66 -2.36 13.25
C MET A 338 -4.25 -2.78 11.90
N GLY A 339 -3.54 -2.48 10.80
CA GLY A 339 -3.86 -2.99 9.47
C GLY A 339 -3.89 -4.51 9.40
N TYR A 340 -2.82 -5.17 9.86
CA TYR A 340 -2.78 -6.64 9.97
C TYR A 340 -3.89 -7.18 10.87
N HIS A 341 -4.18 -6.53 12.00
CA HIS A 341 -5.25 -6.93 12.91
C HIS A 341 -6.62 -6.92 12.22
N ARG A 342 -7.01 -5.83 11.54
CA ARG A 342 -8.32 -5.75 10.86
C ARG A 342 -8.42 -6.69 9.66
N ALA A 343 -7.31 -6.95 8.98
CA ALA A 343 -7.24 -7.94 7.92
C ALA A 343 -7.43 -9.37 8.47
N HIS A 344 -6.70 -9.72 9.54
CA HIS A 344 -6.74 -11.03 10.18
C HIS A 344 -8.09 -11.32 10.87
N GLU A 345 -8.66 -10.33 11.57
CA GLU A 345 -9.97 -10.43 12.23
C GLU A 345 -11.09 -10.80 11.24
N ARG A 346 -11.04 -10.30 10.01
CA ARG A 346 -12.09 -10.50 9.00
C ARG A 346 -11.83 -11.62 8.00
N PHE A 347 -10.56 -11.87 7.66
CA PHE A 347 -10.17 -12.76 6.56
C PHE A 347 -9.11 -13.81 6.94
N GLY A 348 -8.58 -13.77 8.16
CA GLY A 348 -7.64 -14.77 8.66
C GLY A 348 -8.30 -16.13 8.92
N LYS A 349 -7.51 -17.20 8.83
CA LYS A 349 -7.93 -18.59 9.09
C LYS A 349 -6.97 -19.32 10.04
N LEU A 350 -5.68 -18.96 10.03
CA LEU A 350 -4.68 -19.50 10.96
C LEU A 350 -4.65 -18.69 12.27
N PRO A 351 -4.23 -19.29 13.41
CA PRO A 351 -3.99 -18.55 14.64
C PRO A 351 -2.90 -17.49 14.44
N TRP A 352 -3.12 -16.27 14.94
CA TRP A 352 -2.19 -15.14 14.78
C TRP A 352 -0.73 -15.50 15.08
N LYS A 353 -0.48 -16.22 16.19
CA LYS A 353 0.84 -16.67 16.61
C LYS A 353 1.61 -17.43 15.53
N THR A 354 0.93 -18.27 14.75
CA THR A 354 1.51 -19.05 13.64
C THR A 354 2.05 -18.17 12.51
N LEU A 355 1.52 -16.95 12.34
CA LEU A 355 2.01 -15.98 11.35
C LEU A 355 3.29 -15.27 11.80
N VAL A 356 3.51 -15.17 13.11
CA VAL A 356 4.64 -14.43 13.73
C VAL A 356 5.84 -15.34 14.04
N GLU A 357 5.60 -16.60 14.42
CA GLU A 357 6.63 -17.59 14.79
C GLU A 357 7.78 -17.76 13.77
N PRO A 358 7.53 -17.80 12.43
CA PRO A 358 8.62 -17.89 11.44
C PRO A 358 9.57 -16.68 11.49
N SER A 359 9.02 -15.48 11.70
CA SER A 359 9.79 -14.23 11.76
C SER A 359 10.60 -14.12 13.06
N ILE A 360 10.06 -14.62 14.19
CA ILE A 360 10.81 -14.74 15.46
C ILE A 360 12.04 -15.64 15.27
N LYS A 361 11.89 -16.79 14.59
CA LYS A 361 13.00 -17.70 14.30
C LYS A 361 14.09 -17.01 13.47
N LEU A 362 13.72 -16.35 12.36
CA LEU A 362 14.67 -15.59 11.53
C LEU A 362 15.36 -14.45 12.30
N CYS A 363 14.65 -13.80 13.23
CA CYS A 363 15.21 -12.76 14.08
C CYS A 363 16.36 -13.30 14.96
N HIS A 364 16.14 -14.43 15.64
CA HIS A 364 17.16 -15.05 16.49
C HIS A 364 18.29 -15.71 15.70
N GLU A 365 18.01 -16.26 14.51
CA GLU A 365 19.02 -16.90 13.64
C GLU A 365 19.89 -15.90 12.87
N GLY A 366 19.33 -14.75 12.48
CA GLY A 366 19.96 -13.73 11.64
C GLY A 366 19.80 -13.98 10.14
N TYR A 367 20.11 -12.95 9.34
CA TYR A 367 19.95 -12.93 7.88
C TYR A 367 21.15 -12.25 7.20
N TYR A 368 21.26 -12.36 5.88
CA TYR A 368 22.37 -11.81 5.11
C TYR A 368 22.10 -10.39 4.60
N LEU A 369 23.02 -9.47 4.90
CA LEU A 369 22.96 -8.08 4.46
C LEU A 369 22.94 -8.01 2.92
N THR A 370 21.90 -7.39 2.35
CA THR A 370 21.69 -7.30 0.89
C THR A 370 22.38 -6.08 0.29
N HIS A 371 22.57 -6.06 -1.05
CA HIS A 371 23.05 -4.86 -1.76
C HIS A 371 22.13 -3.66 -1.49
N HIS A 372 20.83 -3.78 -1.79
CA HIS A 372 19.84 -2.72 -1.58
C HIS A 372 19.83 -2.18 -0.14
N GLN A 373 19.94 -3.05 0.87
CA GLN A 373 20.02 -2.62 2.27
C GLN A 373 21.35 -1.92 2.59
N TRP A 374 22.47 -2.37 2.01
CA TRP A 374 23.78 -1.72 2.13
C TRP A 374 23.82 -0.36 1.41
N ASP A 375 23.18 -0.23 0.25
CA ASP A 375 23.04 1.03 -0.48
C ASP A 375 22.20 2.03 0.33
N ALA A 376 21.05 1.59 0.87
CA ALA A 376 20.20 2.37 1.77
C ALA A 376 20.92 2.77 3.08
N LEU A 377 21.74 1.87 3.64
CA LEU A 377 22.58 2.15 4.80
C LEU A 377 23.56 3.28 4.48
N ASN A 378 24.37 3.16 3.43
CA ASN A 378 25.34 4.19 3.05
C ASN A 378 24.67 5.54 2.80
N TYR A 379 23.52 5.54 2.11
CA TYR A 379 22.76 6.75 1.82
C TYR A 379 22.29 7.49 3.09
N ARG A 380 21.83 6.77 4.13
CA ARG A 380 21.31 7.36 5.38
C ARG A 380 22.32 7.39 6.53
N TRP A 381 23.52 6.81 6.38
CA TRP A 381 24.42 6.52 7.50
C TRP A 381 24.79 7.73 8.35
N HIS A 382 24.92 8.93 7.74
CA HIS A 382 25.29 10.13 8.50
C HIS A 382 24.22 10.58 9.51
N HIS A 383 22.94 10.22 9.30
CA HIS A 383 21.86 10.43 10.27
C HIS A 383 21.85 9.32 11.33
N MET A 384 22.04 8.06 10.92
CA MET A 384 21.86 6.88 11.77
C MET A 384 23.01 6.55 12.71
N LYS A 385 24.26 6.94 12.38
CA LYS A 385 25.49 6.57 13.13
C LYS A 385 25.47 6.84 14.64
N ASN A 386 24.66 7.79 15.10
CA ASN A 386 24.52 8.14 16.52
C ASN A 386 23.46 7.29 17.26
N ASN A 387 22.61 6.56 16.54
CA ASN A 387 21.64 5.63 17.12
C ASN A 387 22.34 4.29 17.39
N THR A 388 22.59 4.00 18.67
CA THR A 388 23.29 2.78 19.11
C THR A 388 22.59 1.49 18.69
N VAL A 389 21.24 1.49 18.65
CA VAL A 389 20.42 0.34 18.29
C VAL A 389 20.72 -0.14 16.86
N LEU A 390 20.89 0.80 15.94
CA LEU A 390 21.24 0.55 14.53
C LEU A 390 22.76 0.31 14.36
N THR A 391 23.60 1.08 15.03
CA THR A 391 25.07 0.92 14.98
C THR A 391 25.49 -0.49 15.41
N ASP A 392 24.93 -1.02 16.50
CA ASP A 392 25.23 -2.37 17.02
C ASP A 392 24.79 -3.52 16.06
N VAL A 393 23.89 -3.25 15.11
CA VAL A 393 23.45 -4.23 14.08
C VAL A 393 24.32 -4.16 12.83
N PHE A 394 24.68 -2.95 12.40
CA PHE A 394 25.26 -2.71 11.08
C PHE A 394 26.75 -2.38 11.08
N VAL A 395 27.38 -2.11 12.23
CA VAL A 395 28.80 -1.77 12.35
C VAL A 395 29.59 -2.90 13.02
N ASN A 396 30.74 -3.24 12.42
CA ASN A 396 31.72 -4.10 13.03
C ASN A 396 32.43 -3.36 14.18
N ALA A 397 32.10 -3.72 15.42
CA ALA A 397 32.65 -3.09 16.63
C ALA A 397 34.19 -3.16 16.76
N THR A 398 34.88 -4.02 16.01
CA THR A 398 36.36 -4.10 15.99
C THR A 398 36.99 -3.13 14.99
N THR A 399 36.30 -2.78 13.89
CA THR A 399 36.83 -1.89 12.84
C THR A 399 36.19 -0.50 12.80
N GLY A 400 35.03 -0.32 13.43
CA GLY A 400 34.22 0.90 13.34
C GLY A 400 33.57 1.14 11.97
N GLN A 401 33.60 0.15 11.07
CA GLN A 401 33.07 0.24 9.72
C GLN A 401 31.76 -0.54 9.55
N LEU A 402 30.91 -0.11 8.63
CA LEU A 402 29.71 -0.84 8.21
C LEU A 402 30.09 -2.25 7.72
N TYR A 403 29.27 -3.25 8.05
CA TYR A 403 29.41 -4.60 7.52
C TYR A 403 29.22 -4.60 5.99
N PRO A 404 30.04 -5.35 5.22
CA PRO A 404 29.85 -5.49 3.78
C PRO A 404 28.66 -6.39 3.45
N VAL A 405 28.12 -6.22 2.24
CA VAL A 405 27.12 -7.11 1.63
C VAL A 405 27.52 -8.58 1.77
N GLY A 406 26.56 -9.46 2.07
CA GLY A 406 26.82 -10.88 2.31
C GLY A 406 27.36 -11.20 3.70
N THR A 407 27.51 -10.23 4.60
CA THR A 407 27.69 -10.51 6.03
C THR A 407 26.38 -11.03 6.62
N LYS A 408 26.43 -12.10 7.43
CA LYS A 408 25.27 -12.52 8.23
C LYS A 408 25.16 -11.63 9.47
N ILE A 409 24.15 -10.76 9.49
CA ILE A 409 23.83 -9.86 10.60
C ILE A 409 22.69 -10.44 11.45
N LYS A 410 22.49 -9.88 12.65
CA LYS A 410 21.34 -10.20 13.50
C LYS A 410 20.60 -8.91 13.88
N PRO A 411 19.27 -8.88 13.82
CA PRO A 411 18.48 -7.85 14.49
C PRO A 411 18.80 -7.79 15.98
N GLN A 412 18.43 -6.67 16.59
CA GLN A 412 18.53 -6.51 18.03
C GLN A 412 17.68 -7.54 18.79
N LYS A 413 18.21 -8.02 19.93
CA LYS A 413 17.50 -8.96 20.81
C LYS A 413 16.16 -8.38 21.30
N VAL A 414 16.10 -7.06 21.49
CA VAL A 414 14.85 -6.35 21.83
C VAL A 414 13.81 -6.41 20.71
N LEU A 415 14.21 -6.37 19.43
CA LEU A 415 13.27 -6.54 18.31
C LEU A 415 12.73 -7.96 18.26
N CYS A 416 13.56 -8.98 18.54
CA CYS A 416 13.08 -10.35 18.64
C CYS A 416 12.09 -10.51 19.82
N LYS A 417 12.33 -9.83 20.96
CA LYS A 417 11.36 -9.85 22.08
C LYS A 417 10.07 -9.08 21.78
N THR A 418 10.13 -8.01 21.00
CA THR A 418 8.94 -7.32 20.45
C THR A 418 8.07 -8.28 19.63
N TYR A 419 8.68 -9.06 18.71
CA TYR A 419 7.91 -10.04 17.93
C TYR A 419 7.39 -11.21 18.77
N GLU A 420 8.11 -11.66 19.80
CA GLU A 420 7.58 -12.61 20.78
C GLU A 420 6.36 -12.06 21.54
N LEU A 421 6.39 -10.79 22.00
CA LEU A 421 5.23 -10.16 22.65
C LEU A 421 4.03 -10.09 21.69
N LEU A 422 4.26 -9.74 20.41
CA LEU A 422 3.21 -9.74 19.39
C LEU A 422 2.64 -11.15 19.13
N ALA A 423 3.47 -12.20 19.22
CA ALA A 423 3.04 -13.60 19.11
C ALA A 423 2.26 -14.09 20.35
N GLU A 424 2.61 -13.61 21.54
CA GLU A 424 2.01 -14.00 22.82
C GLU A 424 0.70 -13.24 23.10
N ASN A 425 0.69 -11.92 22.88
CA ASN A 425 -0.40 -11.01 23.26
C ASN A 425 -1.31 -10.59 22.08
N GLY A 426 -0.87 -10.82 20.83
CA GLY A 426 -1.58 -10.37 19.62
C GLY A 426 -1.17 -8.97 19.14
N PRO A 427 -1.69 -8.52 17.98
CA PRO A 427 -1.27 -7.27 17.34
C PRO A 427 -1.69 -6.00 18.10
N LEU A 428 -2.76 -6.08 18.90
CA LEU A 428 -3.25 -4.96 19.71
C LEU A 428 -2.32 -4.59 20.87
N ASP A 429 -1.40 -5.49 21.29
CA ASP A 429 -0.46 -5.22 22.38
C ASP A 429 0.43 -3.99 22.11
N PHE A 430 0.66 -3.67 20.82
CA PHE A 430 1.34 -2.47 20.34
C PHE A 430 0.57 -1.16 20.62
N TYR A 431 -0.75 -1.21 20.70
CA TYR A 431 -1.62 -0.03 20.79
C TYR A 431 -2.20 0.20 22.20
N ASN A 432 -2.50 -0.87 22.95
CA ASN A 432 -3.12 -0.75 24.29
C ASN A 432 -2.58 -1.75 25.34
N GLY A 433 -1.47 -2.43 25.08
CA GLY A 433 -0.94 -3.50 25.92
C GLY A 433 0.43 -3.24 26.55
N THR A 434 1.23 -4.31 26.68
CA THR A 434 2.58 -4.25 27.24
C THR A 434 3.57 -3.61 26.27
N LEU A 435 3.54 -4.00 25.00
CA LEU A 435 4.38 -3.39 23.97
C LEU A 435 4.05 -1.90 23.77
N ALA A 436 2.79 -1.48 23.86
CA ALA A 436 2.37 -0.08 23.74
C ALA A 436 3.13 0.87 24.67
N ARG A 437 3.35 0.46 25.94
CA ARG A 437 4.13 1.24 26.91
C ARG A 437 5.61 1.31 26.56
N LEU A 438 6.18 0.21 26.02
CA LEU A 438 7.57 0.19 25.56
C LEU A 438 7.76 1.07 24.30
N VAL A 439 6.75 1.11 23.43
CA VAL A 439 6.67 1.98 22.25
C VAL A 439 6.54 3.45 22.66
N GLU A 440 5.65 3.78 23.59
CA GLU A 440 5.52 5.15 24.16
C GLU A 440 6.85 5.63 24.77
N GLU A 441 7.48 4.83 25.62
CA GLU A 441 8.75 5.21 26.24
C GLU A 441 9.89 5.37 25.22
N ASP A 442 9.93 4.56 24.15
CA ASP A 442 10.89 4.73 23.06
C ASP A 442 10.60 5.98 22.21
N LEU A 443 9.34 6.25 21.86
CA LEU A 443 8.93 7.44 21.11
C LEU A 443 9.26 8.74 21.87
N LYS A 444 9.06 8.72 23.19
CA LYS A 444 9.41 9.81 24.10
C LYS A 444 10.91 10.06 24.16
N ASP A 445 11.72 8.99 24.31
CA ASP A 445 13.18 9.10 24.31
C ASP A 445 13.75 9.55 22.95
N LEU A 446 13.03 9.31 21.85
CA LEU A 446 13.35 9.79 20.50
C LEU A 446 12.88 11.24 20.23
N GLY A 447 12.17 11.87 21.17
CA GLY A 447 11.65 13.23 21.04
C GLY A 447 10.47 13.35 20.07
N SER A 448 9.63 12.31 19.98
CA SER A 448 8.41 12.33 19.19
C SER A 448 7.25 13.04 19.90
N THR A 449 6.27 13.49 19.10
CA THR A 449 4.98 14.04 19.56
C THR A 449 3.87 12.99 19.65
N VAL A 450 4.13 11.73 19.24
CA VAL A 450 3.21 10.59 19.43
C VAL A 450 3.11 10.24 20.92
N THR A 451 1.89 10.14 21.45
CA THR A 451 1.58 9.77 22.85
C THR A 451 0.91 8.40 22.96
N ALA A 452 0.73 7.87 24.17
CA ALA A 452 -0.12 6.69 24.38
C ALA A 452 -1.56 6.87 23.86
N TYR A 453 -2.11 8.09 23.95
CA TYR A 453 -3.48 8.37 23.47
C TYR A 453 -3.58 8.38 21.93
N ASP A 454 -2.50 8.74 21.23
CA ASP A 454 -2.39 8.59 19.77
C ASP A 454 -2.43 7.11 19.36
N LEU A 455 -1.69 6.26 20.08
CA LEU A 455 -1.66 4.81 19.85
C LEU A 455 -3.04 4.18 20.14
N GLU A 456 -3.62 4.45 21.31
CA GLU A 456 -4.94 3.91 21.70
C GLU A 456 -6.07 4.40 20.76
N SER A 457 -5.96 5.62 20.23
CA SER A 457 -6.93 6.20 19.28
C SER A 457 -6.69 5.80 17.82
N TYR A 458 -5.66 5.00 17.50
CA TYR A 458 -5.36 4.63 16.12
C TYR A 458 -6.37 3.60 15.58
N SER A 459 -6.79 3.78 14.33
CA SER A 459 -7.61 2.80 13.60
C SER A 459 -7.22 2.75 12.12
N ALA A 460 -7.05 1.54 11.61
CA ALA A 460 -7.04 1.28 10.17
C ALA A 460 -8.48 1.24 9.65
N ASP A 461 -8.72 1.89 8.51
CA ASP A 461 -10.04 1.89 7.86
C ASP A 461 -10.14 0.74 6.86
N MET A 462 -11.35 0.24 6.63
CA MET A 462 -11.63 -0.83 5.67
C MET A 462 -12.87 -0.51 4.84
N VAL A 463 -12.66 -0.36 3.55
CA VAL A 463 -13.67 0.07 2.56
C VAL A 463 -13.67 -0.86 1.35
N SER A 464 -14.60 -0.69 0.41
CA SER A 464 -14.50 -1.36 -0.90
C SER A 464 -13.43 -0.68 -1.76
N SER A 465 -12.65 -1.45 -2.52
CA SER A 465 -11.72 -0.91 -3.52
C SER A 465 -12.49 -0.24 -4.67
N ILE A 466 -11.91 0.77 -5.31
CA ILE A 466 -12.50 1.43 -6.48
C ILE A 466 -12.42 0.46 -7.67
N THR A 467 -13.51 0.30 -8.40
CA THR A 467 -13.58 -0.48 -9.63
C THR A 467 -13.52 0.42 -10.86
N MET A 468 -12.65 0.09 -11.82
CA MET A 468 -12.63 0.67 -13.16
C MET A 468 -12.64 -0.45 -14.20
N GLN A 469 -13.39 -0.31 -15.28
CA GLN A 469 -13.23 -1.23 -16.43
C GLN A 469 -11.91 -0.93 -17.16
N LEU A 470 -11.18 -1.98 -17.53
CA LEU A 470 -9.96 -1.88 -18.34
C LEU A 470 -10.01 -3.00 -19.39
N GLY A 471 -10.31 -2.68 -20.64
CA GLY A 471 -10.63 -3.63 -21.69
C GLY A 471 -11.88 -4.44 -21.33
N ASP A 472 -11.75 -5.77 -21.34
CA ASP A 472 -12.79 -6.67 -20.82
C ASP A 472 -12.69 -6.94 -19.30
N ASP A 473 -11.63 -6.50 -18.64
CA ASP A 473 -11.34 -6.77 -17.24
C ASP A 473 -11.88 -5.68 -16.29
N ILE A 474 -11.86 -5.98 -14.99
CA ILE A 474 -12.13 -5.05 -13.89
C ILE A 474 -10.84 -4.83 -13.10
N LEU A 475 -10.38 -3.58 -13.06
CA LEU A 475 -9.28 -3.09 -12.24
C LEU A 475 -9.81 -2.65 -10.88
N TYR A 476 -9.25 -3.20 -9.82
CA TYR A 476 -9.53 -2.86 -8.43
C TYR A 476 -8.35 -2.05 -7.87
N ALA A 477 -8.62 -0.79 -7.50
CA ALA A 477 -7.63 0.17 -7.01
C ALA A 477 -7.93 0.59 -5.57
N VAL A 478 -6.89 0.83 -4.76
CA VAL A 478 -7.07 1.40 -3.42
C VAL A 478 -7.51 2.87 -3.51
N PRO A 479 -8.49 3.33 -2.71
CA PRO A 479 -8.89 4.74 -2.63
C PRO A 479 -7.79 5.67 -2.07
N PRO A 480 -7.93 7.00 -2.24
CA PRO A 480 -7.15 7.97 -1.48
C PRO A 480 -7.17 7.65 0.02
N VAL A 481 -6.04 7.65 0.74
CA VAL A 481 -4.75 8.30 0.41
C VAL A 481 -3.81 7.55 -0.58
N SER A 482 -4.22 6.42 -1.15
CA SER A 482 -3.48 5.76 -2.24
C SER A 482 -3.45 6.57 -3.53
N SER A 483 -2.35 6.45 -4.28
CA SER A 483 -2.26 6.88 -5.69
C SER A 483 -2.87 5.86 -6.68
N GLY A 484 -3.52 4.78 -6.23
CA GLY A 484 -4.17 3.78 -7.10
C GLY A 484 -5.23 4.38 -8.03
N THR A 485 -5.91 5.45 -7.61
CA THR A 485 -6.82 6.25 -8.46
C THR A 485 -6.10 6.92 -9.64
N VAL A 486 -4.86 7.39 -9.41
CA VAL A 486 -4.00 8.01 -10.44
C VAL A 486 -3.49 6.95 -11.42
N VAL A 487 -3.09 5.77 -10.91
CA VAL A 487 -2.70 4.62 -11.73
C VAL A 487 -3.85 4.18 -12.65
N ALA A 488 -5.07 4.05 -12.12
CA ALA A 488 -6.26 3.73 -12.91
C ALA A 488 -6.50 4.76 -14.04
N ASN A 489 -6.42 6.07 -13.72
CA ASN A 489 -6.57 7.12 -14.71
C ASN A 489 -5.54 7.03 -15.84
N ILE A 490 -4.27 6.83 -15.53
CA ILE A 490 -3.20 6.77 -16.53
C ILE A 490 -3.31 5.51 -17.40
N LEU A 491 -3.71 4.37 -16.82
CA LEU A 491 -4.00 3.16 -17.60
C LEU A 491 -5.15 3.38 -18.59
N SER A 492 -6.22 4.08 -18.19
CA SER A 492 -7.34 4.43 -19.09
C SER A 492 -6.96 5.43 -20.20
N ILE A 493 -6.06 6.39 -19.91
CA ILE A 493 -5.48 7.26 -20.94
C ILE A 493 -4.72 6.42 -21.97
N LEU A 494 -3.87 5.49 -21.50
CA LEU A 494 -2.97 4.71 -22.35
C LEU A 494 -3.68 3.60 -23.15
N GLU A 495 -4.69 2.97 -22.58
CA GLU A 495 -5.48 1.87 -23.17
C GLU A 495 -5.87 2.14 -24.63
N GLY A 496 -6.56 3.27 -24.87
CA GLY A 496 -7.08 3.62 -26.20
C GLY A 496 -6.04 4.14 -27.20
N PHE A 497 -4.73 4.01 -26.92
CA PHE A 497 -3.73 4.00 -27.99
C PHE A 497 -3.61 2.65 -28.69
N ASN A 498 -4.22 1.58 -28.14
CA ASN A 498 -4.25 0.22 -28.69
C ASN A 498 -2.85 -0.35 -28.98
N PHE A 499 -1.93 -0.21 -28.02
CA PHE A 499 -0.55 -0.68 -28.14
C PHE A 499 -0.43 -2.17 -28.46
N THR A 500 0.57 -2.53 -29.24
CA THR A 500 0.86 -3.89 -29.71
C THR A 500 2.34 -4.23 -29.56
N LYS A 501 2.72 -5.46 -29.92
CA LYS A 501 4.13 -5.86 -30.00
C LYS A 501 4.96 -5.03 -30.98
N ALA A 502 4.36 -4.44 -32.03
CA ALA A 502 5.08 -3.66 -33.02
C ALA A 502 5.60 -2.32 -32.45
N ASP A 503 4.87 -1.74 -31.49
CA ASP A 503 5.15 -0.43 -30.88
C ASP A 503 6.43 -0.39 -30.00
N LEU A 504 7.21 -1.48 -29.97
CA LEU A 504 8.51 -1.66 -29.28
C LEU A 504 9.57 -2.38 -30.16
N VAL A 505 9.39 -2.44 -31.49
CA VAL A 505 10.34 -3.17 -32.39
C VAL A 505 11.44 -2.28 -32.95
N ASP A 506 11.12 -1.01 -33.22
CA ASP A 506 12.03 -0.01 -33.79
C ASP A 506 12.10 1.24 -32.91
N GLU A 507 13.20 1.99 -33.05
CA GLU A 507 13.52 3.15 -32.22
C GLU A 507 12.51 4.31 -32.36
N GLU A 508 11.87 4.50 -33.52
CA GLU A 508 10.88 5.57 -33.71
C GLU A 508 9.57 5.23 -32.99
N ASN A 509 9.07 4.00 -33.15
CA ASN A 509 7.87 3.54 -32.46
C ASN A 509 8.09 3.38 -30.95
N GLU A 510 9.25 2.88 -30.48
CA GLU A 510 9.54 2.86 -29.04
C GLU A 510 9.65 4.28 -28.47
N ALA A 511 10.37 5.21 -29.12
CA ALA A 511 10.46 6.60 -28.64
C ALA A 511 9.09 7.31 -28.63
N LYS A 512 8.21 6.99 -29.59
CA LYS A 512 6.81 7.47 -29.63
C LYS A 512 5.97 6.88 -28.50
N THR A 513 6.12 5.58 -28.22
CA THR A 513 5.48 4.89 -27.09
C THR A 513 5.93 5.48 -25.76
N LEU A 514 7.23 5.60 -25.51
CA LEU A 514 7.80 6.18 -24.29
C LEU A 514 7.37 7.64 -24.10
N HIS A 515 7.26 8.42 -25.19
CA HIS A 515 6.68 9.76 -25.14
C HIS A 515 5.22 9.75 -24.69
N ARG A 516 4.35 8.90 -25.28
CA ARG A 516 2.93 8.77 -24.86
C ARG A 516 2.79 8.40 -23.38
N PHE A 517 3.66 7.52 -22.87
CA PHE A 517 3.72 7.19 -21.45
C PHE A 517 4.07 8.41 -20.59
N ALA A 518 5.08 9.19 -20.98
CA ALA A 518 5.46 10.41 -20.27
C ALA A 518 4.38 11.52 -20.30
N GLU A 519 3.64 11.68 -21.41
CA GLU A 519 2.50 12.60 -21.45
C GLU A 519 1.35 12.14 -20.55
N ALA A 520 0.97 10.86 -20.61
CA ALA A 520 -0.08 10.30 -19.78
C ALA A 520 0.27 10.36 -18.27
N LEU A 521 1.51 10.04 -17.92
CA LEU A 521 2.06 10.21 -16.56
C LEU A 521 1.92 11.67 -16.09
N LYS A 522 2.33 12.65 -16.90
CA LYS A 522 2.19 14.08 -16.55
C LYS A 522 0.76 14.49 -16.25
N TYR A 523 -0.21 14.07 -17.06
CA TYR A 523 -1.62 14.36 -16.82
C TYR A 523 -2.16 13.70 -15.54
N GLY A 524 -1.77 12.47 -15.23
CA GLY A 524 -2.16 11.82 -13.97
C GLY A 524 -1.54 12.48 -12.74
N PHE A 525 -0.24 12.77 -12.78
CA PHE A 525 0.46 13.47 -11.69
C PHE A 525 -0.06 14.90 -11.47
N ALA A 526 -0.50 15.60 -12.51
CA ALA A 526 -1.19 16.89 -12.39
C ALA A 526 -2.47 16.84 -11.53
N LYS A 527 -3.09 15.66 -11.39
CA LYS A 527 -4.29 15.43 -10.56
C LYS A 527 -3.99 14.76 -9.21
N ARG A 528 -2.83 14.09 -9.04
CA ARG A 528 -2.42 13.44 -7.78
C ARG A 528 -2.51 14.39 -6.57
N TRP A 529 -2.11 15.65 -6.76
CA TRP A 529 -2.06 16.66 -5.70
C TRP A 529 -3.39 17.37 -5.41
N GLU A 530 -4.47 17.02 -6.11
CA GLU A 530 -5.84 17.43 -5.74
C GLU A 530 -6.50 16.41 -4.80
N LEU A 531 -5.99 15.16 -4.78
CA LEU A 531 -6.41 14.11 -3.83
C LEU A 531 -5.87 14.39 -2.41
N GLY A 532 -6.51 13.78 -1.42
CA GLY A 532 -6.16 13.91 0.00
C GLY A 532 -6.85 12.84 0.85
N ASP A 533 -6.80 13.01 2.17
CA ASP A 533 -7.51 12.15 3.12
C ASP A 533 -9.03 12.38 3.02
N LEU A 534 -9.78 11.34 2.60
CA LEU A 534 -11.24 11.38 2.43
C LEU A 534 -12.02 11.72 3.72
N ARG A 535 -11.37 11.68 4.89
CA ARG A 535 -11.97 12.05 6.19
C ARG A 535 -11.91 13.56 6.44
N PHE A 536 -11.10 14.29 5.67
CA PHE A 536 -10.88 15.74 5.77
C PHE A 536 -11.25 16.48 4.47
N ASN A 537 -11.04 15.85 3.31
CA ASN A 537 -11.20 16.47 1.99
C ASN A 537 -12.14 15.62 1.11
N ASP A 538 -13.28 16.18 0.69
CA ASP A 538 -14.24 15.47 -0.16
C ASP A 538 -13.77 15.41 -1.62
N VAL A 539 -12.91 14.45 -1.92
CA VAL A 539 -12.37 14.21 -3.27
C VAL A 539 -13.18 13.17 -4.06
N ARG A 540 -14.41 12.83 -3.64
CA ARG A 540 -15.21 11.75 -4.25
C ARG A 540 -15.58 12.01 -5.72
N GLU A 541 -15.89 13.25 -6.09
CA GLU A 541 -16.12 13.62 -7.50
C GLU A 541 -14.84 13.45 -8.33
N LEU A 542 -13.70 13.91 -7.80
CA LEU A 542 -12.40 13.78 -8.46
C LEU A 542 -12.02 12.31 -8.67
N VAL A 543 -12.23 11.45 -7.66
CA VAL A 543 -12.03 10.00 -7.78
C VAL A 543 -12.92 9.42 -8.90
N SER A 544 -14.22 9.70 -8.86
CA SER A 544 -15.19 9.22 -9.87
C SER A 544 -14.85 9.68 -11.29
N ARG A 545 -14.32 10.89 -11.44
CA ARG A 545 -13.82 11.42 -12.71
C ARG A 545 -12.54 10.74 -13.16
N LEU A 546 -11.56 10.55 -12.27
CA LEU A 546 -10.28 9.92 -12.59
C LEU A 546 -10.44 8.45 -13.01
N THR A 547 -11.41 7.73 -12.44
CA THR A 547 -11.72 6.34 -12.81
C THR A 547 -12.89 6.20 -13.80
N ASN A 548 -13.24 7.24 -14.57
CA ASN A 548 -14.14 7.13 -15.72
C ASN A 548 -13.31 6.98 -17.03
N PRO A 549 -13.48 5.89 -17.81
CA PRO A 549 -12.83 5.71 -19.10
C PRO A 549 -13.04 6.85 -20.11
N GLU A 550 -14.20 7.52 -20.09
CA GLU A 550 -14.48 8.68 -20.95
C GLU A 550 -13.58 9.88 -20.61
N TYR A 551 -13.23 10.05 -19.33
CA TYR A 551 -12.31 11.10 -18.91
C TYR A 551 -10.88 10.77 -19.38
N GLY A 552 -10.44 9.51 -19.28
CA GLY A 552 -9.17 9.04 -19.84
C GLY A 552 -9.06 9.29 -21.35
N MET A 553 -10.15 9.06 -22.09
CA MET A 553 -10.26 9.43 -23.52
C MET A 553 -10.11 10.95 -23.73
N SER A 554 -10.83 11.78 -22.98
CA SER A 554 -10.76 13.26 -23.08
C SER A 554 -9.39 13.87 -22.74
N ILE A 555 -8.51 13.09 -22.09
CA ILE A 555 -7.12 13.46 -21.83
C ILE A 555 -6.21 12.92 -22.94
N ARG A 556 -6.43 11.69 -23.42
CA ARG A 556 -5.69 11.13 -24.58
C ARG A 556 -5.77 12.03 -25.82
N GLU A 557 -6.92 12.65 -26.08
CA GLU A 557 -7.11 13.61 -27.19
C GLU A 557 -6.21 14.86 -27.13
N LYS A 558 -5.60 15.15 -25.97
CA LYS A 558 -4.70 16.30 -25.76
C LYS A 558 -3.22 15.94 -25.97
N ILE A 559 -2.89 14.65 -25.95
CA ILE A 559 -1.53 14.15 -26.13
C ILE A 559 -1.10 14.34 -27.59
N ASN A 560 0.05 14.97 -27.82
CA ASN A 560 0.58 15.24 -29.15
C ASN A 560 1.86 14.44 -29.39
N ASP A 561 1.76 13.33 -30.13
CA ASP A 561 2.84 12.36 -30.46
C ASP A 561 4.21 12.95 -30.88
N ASN A 562 4.27 14.23 -31.23
CA ASN A 562 5.45 14.92 -31.74
C ASN A 562 6.01 16.01 -30.81
N LYS A 563 5.33 16.38 -29.71
CA LYS A 563 5.83 17.43 -28.79
C LYS A 563 5.20 17.36 -27.40
N VAL A 564 6.00 17.67 -26.38
CA VAL A 564 5.51 18.06 -25.04
C VAL A 564 4.78 19.41 -25.09
N HIS A 565 3.88 19.67 -24.14
CA HIS A 565 3.46 21.04 -23.81
C HIS A 565 4.63 21.84 -23.23
N LYS A 566 4.66 23.16 -23.52
CA LYS A 566 5.72 24.06 -23.06
C LYS A 566 5.59 24.45 -21.59
N ASP A 567 4.35 24.63 -21.14
CA ASP A 567 4.02 24.96 -19.76
C ASP A 567 3.60 23.69 -18.99
N ILE A 568 3.80 23.68 -17.68
CA ILE A 568 3.26 22.65 -16.79
C ILE A 568 1.77 22.91 -16.46
N PHE A 569 1.31 24.16 -16.55
CA PHE A 569 -0.10 24.51 -16.36
C PHE A 569 -1.01 23.94 -17.48
N ASP A 570 -0.46 23.68 -18.67
CA ASP A 570 -1.18 23.03 -19.79
C ASP A 570 -1.68 21.61 -19.46
N TYR A 571 -1.02 20.91 -18.52
CA TYR A 571 -1.49 19.60 -18.03
C TYR A 571 -2.60 19.72 -16.97
N GLY A 572 -2.99 20.95 -16.61
CA GLY A 572 -4.03 21.27 -15.64
C GLY A 572 -3.58 21.12 -14.18
N ALA A 573 -2.27 21.20 -13.89
CA ALA A 573 -1.76 21.13 -12.52
C ALA A 573 -2.05 22.41 -11.73
N GLN A 574 -2.50 22.25 -10.48
CA GLN A 574 -2.83 23.36 -9.57
C GLN A 574 -1.93 23.39 -8.32
N PHE A 575 -1.38 22.25 -7.91
CA PHE A 575 -0.64 22.06 -6.67
C PHE A 575 0.56 21.12 -6.83
N MET A 576 1.40 21.07 -5.80
CA MET A 576 2.50 20.11 -5.63
C MET A 576 2.59 19.55 -4.19
N GLY A 577 3.52 18.63 -3.96
CA GLY A 577 3.96 18.19 -2.64
C GLY A 577 5.24 17.36 -2.73
N GLU A 578 5.58 16.64 -1.66
CA GLU A 578 6.87 15.98 -1.48
C GLU A 578 6.88 14.49 -1.90
N ASP A 579 8.05 13.97 -2.27
CA ASP A 579 8.24 12.58 -2.70
C ASP A 579 8.59 11.63 -1.54
N ASP A 580 8.01 10.43 -1.55
CA ASP A 580 8.34 9.27 -0.70
C ASP A 580 9.48 8.41 -1.34
N ALA A 581 10.02 7.41 -0.63
CA ALA A 581 11.12 6.57 -1.17
C ALA A 581 11.17 5.10 -0.71
N GLY A 582 11.32 4.87 0.59
CA GLY A 582 11.47 3.55 1.22
C GLY A 582 10.14 2.80 1.27
N THR A 583 10.06 1.67 0.59
CA THR A 583 8.81 0.92 0.44
C THR A 583 9.13 -0.54 0.16
N SER A 584 8.25 -1.47 0.53
CA SER A 584 8.21 -2.85 0.03
C SER A 584 6.84 -3.13 -0.60
N HIS A 585 6.79 -4.05 -1.55
CA HIS A 585 5.55 -4.61 -2.07
C HIS A 585 5.48 -6.12 -1.81
N THR A 586 4.27 -6.68 -1.74
CA THR A 586 4.03 -8.11 -1.57
C THR A 586 2.71 -8.48 -2.23
N VAL A 587 2.73 -9.54 -3.03
CA VAL A 587 1.54 -10.10 -3.70
C VAL A 587 1.36 -11.56 -3.29
N VAL A 588 0.12 -11.95 -3.04
CA VAL A 588 -0.31 -13.33 -2.82
C VAL A 588 -1.46 -13.66 -3.78
N LEU A 589 -1.43 -14.85 -4.37
CA LEU A 589 -2.56 -15.50 -5.03
C LEU A 589 -2.75 -16.89 -4.41
N ALA A 590 -3.92 -17.14 -3.82
CA ALA A 590 -4.21 -18.35 -3.06
C ALA A 590 -4.97 -19.42 -3.90
N PRO A 591 -4.97 -20.71 -3.50
CA PRO A 591 -5.59 -21.81 -4.25
C PRO A 591 -7.11 -21.70 -4.48
N ASN A 592 -7.81 -20.81 -3.77
CA ASN A 592 -9.23 -20.53 -4.00
C ASN A 592 -9.47 -19.32 -4.94
N GLY A 593 -8.41 -18.72 -5.50
CA GLY A 593 -8.47 -17.56 -6.39
C GLY A 593 -8.49 -16.21 -5.67
N ASP A 594 -8.50 -16.18 -4.34
CA ASP A 594 -8.36 -14.93 -3.58
C ASP A 594 -6.96 -14.35 -3.79
N ALA A 595 -6.88 -13.03 -3.96
CA ALA A 595 -5.61 -12.32 -4.15
C ALA A 595 -5.46 -11.17 -3.17
N VAL A 596 -4.23 -10.94 -2.73
CA VAL A 596 -3.86 -9.85 -1.84
C VAL A 596 -2.65 -9.12 -2.42
N SER A 597 -2.78 -7.82 -2.63
CA SER A 597 -1.72 -6.91 -3.07
C SER A 597 -1.49 -5.87 -1.98
N VAL A 598 -0.26 -5.78 -1.45
CA VAL A 598 0.06 -4.93 -0.29
C VAL A 598 1.32 -4.14 -0.54
N THR A 599 1.24 -2.82 -0.33
CA THR A 599 2.40 -1.95 -0.28
C THR A 599 2.56 -1.42 1.15
N SER A 600 3.77 -1.51 1.70
CA SER A 600 4.10 -1.09 3.06
C SER A 600 5.36 -0.24 3.08
N SER A 601 5.46 0.67 4.06
CA SER A 601 6.48 1.71 4.09
C SER A 601 6.79 2.18 5.52
N VAL A 602 8.05 2.57 5.76
CA VAL A 602 8.46 3.47 6.88
C VAL A 602 8.71 4.90 6.37
N ASN A 603 8.13 5.24 5.23
CA ASN A 603 8.50 6.34 4.35
C ASN A 603 9.97 6.35 3.92
N ASN A 604 10.86 7.18 4.49
CA ASN A 604 12.24 7.25 3.99
C ASN A 604 13.02 5.96 4.24
N TYR A 605 14.21 5.82 3.64
CA TYR A 605 15.10 4.72 4.01
C TYR A 605 15.42 4.78 5.51
N PHE A 606 15.13 3.70 6.25
CA PHE A 606 15.12 3.64 7.72
C PHE A 606 14.23 4.70 8.40
N GLY A 607 13.19 5.17 7.72
CA GLY A 607 12.24 6.18 8.18
C GLY A 607 12.91 7.40 8.80
N ALA A 608 12.60 7.67 10.07
CA ALA A 608 13.14 8.78 10.87
C ALA A 608 14.67 8.74 11.08
N SER A 609 15.38 7.74 10.55
CA SER A 609 16.77 7.37 10.91
C SER A 609 16.93 7.03 12.41
N GLN A 610 15.86 6.52 13.03
CA GLN A 610 15.82 6.17 14.45
C GLN A 610 15.19 4.80 14.69
N ALA A 611 15.79 4.05 15.61
CA ALA A 611 15.19 2.85 16.20
C ALA A 611 15.06 2.98 17.72
N GLY A 612 13.96 2.44 18.26
CA GLY A 612 13.65 2.42 19.69
C GLY A 612 14.59 1.51 20.49
N ARG A 613 14.94 1.90 21.72
CA ARG A 613 15.93 1.19 22.57
C ARG A 613 15.34 0.00 23.32
N ARG A 614 14.07 0.03 23.69
CA ARG A 614 13.34 -1.03 24.39
C ARG A 614 12.73 -2.04 23.43
N THR A 615 12.33 -1.56 22.26
CA THR A 615 11.54 -2.32 21.28
C THR A 615 12.35 -2.76 20.06
N GLY A 616 13.46 -2.08 19.75
CA GLY A 616 14.26 -2.30 18.54
C GLY A 616 13.58 -1.88 17.23
N ILE A 617 12.41 -1.23 17.29
CA ILE A 617 11.59 -0.88 16.13
C ILE A 617 12.19 0.33 15.42
N VAL A 618 12.38 0.24 14.10
CA VAL A 618 12.64 1.39 13.21
C VAL A 618 11.33 2.15 12.99
N PHE A 619 11.31 3.44 13.30
CA PHE A 619 10.11 4.27 13.17
C PHE A 619 10.07 5.05 11.85
N ASN A 620 8.86 5.24 11.32
CA ASN A 620 8.62 5.93 10.05
C ASN A 620 9.04 7.40 10.05
N SER A 621 9.21 7.98 8.85
CA SER A 621 9.21 9.43 8.62
C SER A 621 7.91 9.90 7.95
N GLY A 622 6.76 9.34 8.36
CA GLY A 622 5.47 9.54 7.67
C GLY A 622 5.02 11.02 7.61
N MET A 623 5.46 11.85 8.57
CA MET A 623 5.13 13.28 8.57
C MET A 623 5.74 14.08 7.41
N ASN A 624 6.76 13.54 6.71
CA ASN A 624 7.32 14.15 5.49
C ASN A 624 6.32 14.26 4.34
N ASP A 625 5.37 13.33 4.24
CA ASP A 625 4.56 13.18 3.02
C ASP A 625 3.34 14.12 3.03
N PHE A 626 3.23 14.99 4.04
CA PHE A 626 2.33 16.14 4.04
C PHE A 626 2.96 17.34 3.32
N SER A 627 2.11 18.16 2.71
CA SER A 627 2.47 19.45 2.15
C SER A 627 2.65 20.49 3.27
N VAL A 628 3.81 21.14 3.32
CA VAL A 628 4.08 22.27 4.23
C VAL A 628 3.56 23.58 3.63
N GLN A 629 2.95 24.45 4.42
CA GLN A 629 2.39 25.71 3.92
C GLN A 629 3.48 26.68 3.46
N GLY A 630 3.16 27.56 2.50
CA GLY A 630 4.05 28.65 2.07
C GLY A 630 5.25 28.20 1.22
N THR A 631 5.48 26.89 1.04
CA THR A 631 6.40 26.38 0.04
C THR A 631 5.80 26.47 -1.37
N SER A 632 6.66 26.62 -2.36
CA SER A 632 6.30 26.57 -3.78
C SER A 632 7.54 26.16 -4.57
N ASN A 633 7.36 25.42 -5.66
CA ASN A 633 8.49 25.07 -6.53
C ASN A 633 8.95 26.25 -7.39
N TYR A 634 10.05 26.02 -8.12
CA TYR A 634 10.64 26.93 -9.09
C TYR A 634 9.66 27.44 -10.17
N PHE A 635 8.54 26.77 -10.41
CA PHE A 635 7.51 27.15 -11.38
C PHE A 635 6.33 27.92 -10.75
N GLY A 636 6.36 28.18 -9.43
CA GLY A 636 5.33 28.93 -8.73
C GLY A 636 4.04 28.16 -8.40
N LEU A 637 4.02 26.83 -8.55
CA LEU A 637 2.92 26.01 -8.01
C LEU A 637 2.99 25.98 -6.48
N PRO A 638 1.89 26.30 -5.77
CA PRO A 638 1.82 26.17 -4.32
C PRO A 638 1.74 24.70 -3.88
N SER A 639 2.10 24.45 -2.62
CA SER A 639 1.89 23.17 -1.95
C SER A 639 0.40 22.85 -1.76
N SER A 640 0.03 21.56 -1.76
CA SER A 640 -1.37 21.11 -1.82
C SER A 640 -2.16 21.31 -0.50
N PRO A 641 -3.26 22.09 -0.52
CA PRO A 641 -4.15 22.22 0.65
C PRO A 641 -4.85 20.91 1.03
N SER A 642 -5.18 20.05 0.06
CA SER A 642 -5.72 18.71 0.33
C SER A 642 -4.77 17.85 1.17
N ASN A 643 -3.47 18.17 1.17
CA ASN A 643 -2.42 17.41 1.84
C ASN A 643 -1.68 18.22 2.93
N PHE A 644 -2.21 19.36 3.40
CA PHE A 644 -1.66 20.05 4.57
C PHE A 644 -1.78 19.22 5.86
N ILE A 645 -0.87 19.46 6.81
CA ILE A 645 -0.79 18.77 8.11
C ILE A 645 -1.98 19.17 8.98
N GLU A 646 -2.78 18.19 9.39
CA GLU A 646 -3.85 18.34 10.37
C GLU A 646 -3.81 17.15 11.34
N ALA A 647 -4.13 17.36 12.62
CA ALA A 647 -4.15 16.30 13.62
C ALA A 647 -5.04 15.12 13.21
N ARG A 648 -4.53 13.88 13.35
CA ARG A 648 -5.14 12.60 12.92
C ARG A 648 -5.28 12.37 11.41
N LYS A 649 -4.92 13.33 10.55
CA LYS A 649 -4.98 13.16 9.08
C LYS A 649 -3.94 12.14 8.61
N ARG A 650 -4.18 11.48 7.48
CA ARG A 650 -3.19 10.65 6.77
C ARG A 650 -2.54 11.47 5.66
N PRO A 651 -1.22 11.40 5.46
CA PRO A 651 -0.57 12.00 4.31
C PRO A 651 -0.85 11.17 3.05
N MET A 652 -0.93 11.84 1.90
CA MET A 652 -0.97 11.18 0.59
C MET A 652 0.21 10.22 0.42
N SER A 653 0.03 9.19 -0.42
CA SER A 653 1.08 8.21 -0.68
C SER A 653 1.13 7.78 -2.14
N SER A 654 2.34 7.50 -2.64
CA SER A 654 2.55 6.89 -3.96
C SER A 654 2.18 5.41 -3.98
N MET A 655 2.07 4.77 -2.81
CA MET A 655 1.67 3.37 -2.65
C MET A 655 0.38 3.05 -3.41
N SER A 656 0.49 2.14 -4.38
CA SER A 656 -0.60 1.76 -5.30
C SER A 656 -0.67 0.23 -5.45
N PRO A 657 -1.36 -0.48 -4.53
CA PRO A 657 -1.57 -1.93 -4.60
C PRO A 657 -2.78 -2.24 -5.51
N MET A 658 -2.56 -2.95 -6.62
CA MET A 658 -3.54 -3.13 -7.69
C MET A 658 -3.87 -4.61 -7.91
N ILE A 659 -5.13 -4.89 -8.26
CA ILE A 659 -5.59 -6.22 -8.69
C ILE A 659 -6.45 -6.04 -9.95
N LEU A 660 -6.27 -6.90 -10.94
CA LEU A 660 -7.03 -6.95 -12.19
C LEU A 660 -7.62 -8.36 -12.34
N ALA A 661 -8.94 -8.45 -12.57
CA ALA A 661 -9.62 -9.73 -12.79
C ALA A 661 -10.57 -9.69 -14.00
N ASP A 662 -10.80 -10.84 -14.64
CA ASP A 662 -11.78 -10.97 -15.73
C ASP A 662 -13.24 -10.85 -15.22
N ARG A 663 -14.22 -10.82 -16.12
CA ARG A 663 -15.66 -10.77 -15.76
C ARG A 663 -16.19 -12.05 -15.07
N LYS A 664 -15.38 -13.11 -14.96
CA LYS A 664 -15.66 -14.31 -14.16
C LYS A 664 -14.98 -14.22 -12.77
N GLY A 665 -14.31 -13.09 -12.49
CA GLY A 665 -13.51 -12.86 -11.29
C GLY A 665 -12.23 -13.69 -11.24
N ASN A 666 -11.69 -14.19 -12.36
CA ASN A 666 -10.37 -14.82 -12.38
C ASN A 666 -9.32 -13.71 -12.33
N VAL A 667 -8.46 -13.71 -11.31
CA VAL A 667 -7.36 -12.74 -11.21
C VAL A 667 -6.43 -12.96 -12.40
N ARG A 668 -6.23 -11.92 -13.20
CA ARG A 668 -5.30 -11.93 -14.35
C ARG A 668 -3.94 -11.37 -13.98
N LEU A 669 -3.93 -10.35 -13.14
CA LEU A 669 -2.72 -9.69 -12.65
C LEU A 669 -2.98 -9.07 -11.27
N ALA A 670 -2.24 -9.50 -10.25
CA ALA A 670 -2.14 -8.82 -8.96
C ALA A 670 -0.72 -8.26 -8.83
N PHE A 671 -0.59 -6.96 -8.53
CA PHE A 671 0.65 -6.23 -8.75
C PHE A 671 0.77 -4.96 -7.90
N GLY A 672 2.01 -4.51 -7.73
CA GLY A 672 2.34 -3.24 -7.10
C GLY A 672 3.86 -3.04 -7.05
N SER A 673 4.30 -1.90 -6.54
CA SER A 673 5.71 -1.49 -6.59
C SER A 673 6.17 -0.81 -5.31
N ALA A 674 7.48 -0.81 -5.12
CA ALA A 674 8.23 0.09 -4.25
C ALA A 674 8.99 1.17 -5.07
N GLY A 675 9.50 2.21 -4.40
CA GLY A 675 10.33 3.26 -5.02
C GLY A 675 9.70 4.66 -5.05
N GLY A 676 8.94 5.05 -4.03
CA GLY A 676 8.40 6.40 -3.92
C GLY A 676 7.39 6.78 -5.01
N SER A 677 7.45 8.02 -5.50
CA SER A 677 6.66 8.50 -6.66
C SER A 677 6.77 7.58 -7.88
N LYS A 678 7.93 6.93 -8.08
CA LYS A 678 8.20 5.99 -9.17
C LYS A 678 7.38 4.69 -9.09
N ILE A 679 6.74 4.41 -7.95
CA ILE A 679 5.74 3.32 -7.81
C ILE A 679 4.68 3.43 -8.90
N ILE A 680 4.15 4.64 -9.11
CA ILE A 680 3.07 4.90 -10.08
C ILE A 680 3.52 4.53 -11.49
N SER A 681 4.70 4.98 -11.92
CA SER A 681 5.27 4.62 -13.22
C SER A 681 5.52 3.11 -13.34
N GLY A 682 6.18 2.50 -12.36
CA GLY A 682 6.54 1.08 -12.41
C GLY A 682 5.34 0.15 -12.56
N VAL A 683 4.23 0.41 -11.85
CA VAL A 683 3.02 -0.42 -11.97
C VAL A 683 2.31 -0.22 -13.33
N ILE A 684 2.34 0.99 -13.89
CA ILE A 684 1.76 1.30 -15.20
C ILE A 684 2.58 0.63 -16.32
N GLU A 685 3.90 0.74 -16.26
CA GLU A 685 4.82 0.11 -17.22
C GLU A 685 4.66 -1.42 -17.23
N VAL A 686 4.63 -2.08 -16.06
CA VAL A 686 4.49 -3.53 -15.99
C VAL A 686 3.09 -3.99 -16.44
N ALA A 687 2.03 -3.32 -16.01
CA ALA A 687 0.67 -3.64 -16.45
C ALA A 687 0.54 -3.52 -17.98
N ALA A 688 0.99 -2.43 -18.58
CA ALA A 688 0.94 -2.24 -20.02
C ALA A 688 1.79 -3.27 -20.78
N ARG A 689 3.01 -3.57 -20.31
CA ARG A 689 3.92 -4.57 -20.90
C ARG A 689 3.32 -5.97 -20.91
N PHE A 690 2.62 -6.35 -19.85
CA PHE A 690 1.88 -7.61 -19.78
C PHE A 690 0.61 -7.60 -20.64
N LEU A 691 -0.22 -6.56 -20.55
CA LEU A 691 -1.58 -6.55 -21.13
C LEU A 691 -1.63 -6.25 -22.63
N TRP A 692 -0.78 -5.34 -23.14
CA TRP A 692 -0.89 -4.79 -24.49
C TRP A 692 0.31 -5.14 -25.37
N PHE A 693 1.54 -4.96 -24.84
CA PHE A 693 2.75 -5.38 -25.53
C PHE A 693 2.97 -6.91 -25.48
N GLY A 694 2.09 -7.66 -24.79
CA GLY A 694 2.06 -9.13 -24.77
C GLY A 694 3.37 -9.78 -24.33
N GLN A 695 4.11 -9.13 -23.43
CA GLN A 695 5.29 -9.67 -22.78
C GLN A 695 4.84 -10.56 -21.61
N ASP A 696 5.63 -11.59 -21.26
CA ASP A 696 5.39 -12.31 -20.00
C ASP A 696 5.75 -11.42 -18.78
N ILE A 697 5.34 -11.83 -17.58
CA ILE A 697 5.48 -10.99 -16.38
C ILE A 697 6.94 -10.74 -15.96
N LYS A 698 7.87 -11.67 -16.26
CA LYS A 698 9.31 -11.44 -16.05
C LYS A 698 9.83 -10.42 -17.07
N SER A 699 9.51 -10.59 -18.34
CA SER A 699 9.89 -9.66 -19.41
C SER A 699 9.35 -8.24 -19.15
N ALA A 700 8.14 -8.11 -18.61
CA ALA A 700 7.54 -6.83 -18.22
C ALA A 700 8.26 -6.17 -17.03
N ILE A 701 8.70 -6.95 -16.04
CA ILE A 701 9.40 -6.45 -14.85
C ILE A 701 10.88 -6.13 -15.15
N ASP A 702 11.60 -6.99 -15.88
CA ASP A 702 13.02 -6.80 -16.20
C ASP A 702 13.27 -5.70 -17.24
N ALA A 703 12.22 -5.23 -17.92
CA ALA A 703 12.28 -4.17 -18.91
C ALA A 703 12.89 -2.86 -18.35
N PRO A 704 13.52 -2.05 -19.22
CA PRO A 704 13.96 -0.69 -18.88
C PRO A 704 12.82 0.16 -18.30
N ARG A 705 13.10 0.90 -17.22
CA ARG A 705 12.15 1.82 -16.56
C ARG A 705 12.31 3.26 -17.03
N ILE A 706 11.17 3.95 -17.12
CA ILE A 706 11.07 5.42 -17.25
C ILE A 706 10.19 6.01 -16.14
N HIS A 707 10.29 7.32 -15.91
CA HIS A 707 9.45 8.02 -14.96
C HIS A 707 9.28 9.50 -15.31
N HIS A 708 8.11 10.05 -15.00
CA HIS A 708 7.85 11.50 -15.06
C HIS A 708 6.72 11.83 -14.08
N GLN A 709 6.92 12.82 -13.21
CA GLN A 709 5.94 13.24 -12.18
C GLN A 709 5.43 14.68 -12.37
N LEU A 710 5.48 15.19 -13.61
CA LEU A 710 5.32 16.60 -14.02
C LEU A 710 6.29 17.62 -13.39
N VAL A 711 6.53 17.58 -12.07
CA VAL A 711 7.48 18.43 -11.36
C VAL A 711 8.44 17.55 -10.54
N PRO A 712 9.77 17.61 -10.76
CA PRO A 712 10.45 18.41 -11.79
C PRO A 712 10.07 17.98 -13.22
N ASN A 713 10.06 18.94 -14.15
CA ASN A 713 9.69 18.68 -15.54
C ASN A 713 10.87 18.06 -16.31
N VAL A 714 11.12 16.78 -16.03
CA VAL A 714 12.17 15.93 -16.61
C VAL A 714 11.64 14.53 -16.88
N PHE A 715 12.05 13.96 -18.00
CA PHE A 715 11.89 12.55 -18.33
C PHE A 715 13.05 11.78 -17.67
N GLN A 716 12.74 10.99 -16.65
CA GLN A 716 13.72 10.15 -15.97
C GLN A 716 13.77 8.76 -16.60
N TYR A 717 14.96 8.15 -16.64
CA TYR A 717 15.18 6.86 -17.30
C TYR A 717 16.36 6.08 -16.70
N GLU A 718 16.37 4.76 -16.88
CA GLU A 718 17.50 3.92 -16.49
C GLU A 718 18.72 4.12 -17.39
N PHE A 719 19.85 4.49 -16.76
CA PHE A 719 21.11 4.72 -17.47
C PHE A 719 21.63 3.43 -18.14
N GLY A 720 22.05 3.52 -19.40
CA GLY A 720 22.58 2.39 -20.15
C GLY A 720 21.55 1.32 -20.56
N ARG A 721 20.25 1.61 -20.43
CA ARG A 721 19.15 0.67 -20.77
C ARG A 721 18.36 1.05 -22.04
N PHE A 722 18.66 2.19 -22.66
CA PHE A 722 18.05 2.70 -23.90
C PHE A 722 19.12 3.11 -24.91
N SER A 723 18.82 3.09 -26.21
CA SER A 723 19.74 3.54 -27.27
C SER A 723 19.87 5.06 -27.28
N GLU A 724 21.00 5.58 -27.78
CA GLU A 724 21.19 7.03 -27.94
C GLU A 724 20.17 7.64 -28.92
N GLU A 725 19.71 6.85 -29.89
CA GLU A 725 18.70 7.24 -30.88
C GLU A 725 17.32 7.46 -30.25
N ILE A 726 16.82 6.52 -29.45
CA ILE A 726 15.58 6.69 -28.67
C ILE A 726 15.67 7.93 -27.77
N LEU A 727 16.81 8.12 -27.10
CA LEU A 727 17.04 9.28 -26.25
C LEU A 727 17.13 10.59 -27.05
N ASN A 728 17.60 10.58 -28.29
CA ASN A 728 17.58 11.78 -29.15
C ASN A 728 16.17 12.08 -29.67
N LEU A 729 15.43 11.07 -30.15
CA LEU A 729 14.04 11.20 -30.57
C LEU A 729 13.13 11.74 -29.44
N LEU A 730 13.39 11.37 -28.19
CA LEU A 730 12.70 11.93 -27.01
C LEU A 730 13.07 13.41 -26.76
N LYS A 731 14.34 13.82 -26.94
CA LYS A 731 14.77 15.23 -26.86
C LYS A 731 14.13 16.08 -27.96
N ASP A 732 14.00 15.55 -29.17
CA ASP A 732 13.43 16.25 -30.32
C ASP A 732 11.91 16.47 -30.15
N LYS A 733 11.21 15.54 -29.46
CA LYS A 733 9.85 15.74 -28.93
C LYS A 733 9.80 16.71 -27.73
N GLY A 734 10.94 17.23 -27.26
CA GLY A 734 11.06 18.26 -26.23
C GLY A 734 11.28 17.76 -24.80
N HIS A 735 11.53 16.47 -24.57
CA HIS A 735 11.78 15.94 -23.22
C HIS A 735 13.15 16.35 -22.68
N LYS A 736 13.18 16.86 -21.45
CA LYS A 736 14.42 17.12 -20.70
C LYS A 736 14.86 15.84 -20.00
N LEU A 737 15.87 15.15 -20.54
CA LEU A 737 16.26 13.83 -20.02
C LEU A 737 17.13 13.91 -18.76
N GLN A 738 16.91 12.98 -17.82
CA GLN A 738 17.75 12.78 -16.64
C GLN A 738 17.90 11.28 -16.31
N PRO A 739 19.13 10.72 -16.22
CA PRO A 739 19.28 9.34 -15.75
C PRO A 739 18.91 9.23 -14.27
N PHE A 740 18.36 8.08 -13.86
CA PHE A 740 18.14 7.78 -12.44
C PHE A 740 19.45 7.81 -11.64
N LYS A 741 19.36 8.24 -10.38
CA LYS A 741 20.45 8.21 -9.38
C LYS A 741 20.41 6.99 -8.47
N ASP A 742 19.29 6.28 -8.49
CA ASP A 742 18.89 5.20 -7.60
C ASP A 742 18.31 4.04 -8.43
N ILE A 743 17.85 2.97 -7.77
CA ILE A 743 17.33 1.77 -8.44
C ILE A 743 15.96 1.95 -9.15
N GLY A 744 15.39 3.16 -9.17
CA GLY A 744 14.14 3.45 -9.86
C GLY A 744 12.92 2.92 -9.11
N SER A 745 12.13 2.08 -9.76
CA SER A 745 10.95 1.41 -9.20
C SER A 745 11.12 -0.11 -9.21
N VAL A 746 10.56 -0.77 -8.21
CA VAL A 746 10.79 -2.19 -7.93
C VAL A 746 9.46 -2.90 -7.82
N VAL A 747 9.10 -3.63 -8.87
CA VAL A 747 7.77 -4.24 -9.02
C VAL A 747 7.76 -5.68 -8.49
N CYS A 748 6.64 -6.06 -7.88
CA CYS A 748 6.35 -7.45 -7.55
C CYS A 748 4.95 -7.76 -8.07
N ALA A 749 4.82 -8.85 -8.84
CA ALA A 749 3.57 -9.20 -9.50
C ALA A 749 3.37 -10.69 -9.66
N ILE A 750 2.10 -11.08 -9.68
CA ILE A 750 1.61 -12.41 -9.99
C ILE A 750 0.58 -12.29 -11.10
N ALA A 751 0.82 -12.96 -12.22
CA ALA A 751 -0.11 -13.10 -13.33
C ALA A 751 -0.66 -14.53 -13.38
N GLN A 752 -1.89 -14.71 -13.85
CA GLN A 752 -2.50 -16.05 -14.01
C GLN A 752 -3.22 -16.15 -15.35
N ASN A 753 -3.16 -17.34 -15.96
CA ASN A 753 -3.99 -17.74 -17.08
C ASN A 753 -4.67 -19.09 -16.77
N GLU A 754 -5.37 -19.67 -17.75
CA GLU A 754 -6.08 -20.96 -17.59
C GLU A 754 -5.16 -22.18 -17.35
N THR A 755 -3.83 -22.05 -17.49
CA THR A 755 -2.88 -23.17 -17.40
C THR A 755 -1.85 -23.06 -16.28
N ALA A 756 -1.50 -21.86 -15.82
CA ALA A 756 -0.51 -21.66 -14.75
C ALA A 756 -0.59 -20.27 -14.07
N ILE A 757 0.02 -20.20 -12.89
CA ILE A 757 0.31 -18.97 -12.16
C ILE A 757 1.79 -18.61 -12.39
N TYR A 758 2.05 -17.37 -12.80
CA TYR A 758 3.37 -16.83 -13.10
C TYR A 758 3.72 -15.73 -12.09
N ALA A 759 4.79 -15.91 -11.31
CA ALA A 759 5.25 -14.90 -10.35
C ALA A 759 6.65 -14.41 -10.70
N ASN A 760 6.89 -13.12 -10.46
CA ASN A 760 8.21 -12.52 -10.62
C ASN A 760 8.40 -11.34 -9.67
N ALA A 761 9.60 -11.23 -9.10
CA ALA A 761 10.02 -10.15 -8.22
C ALA A 761 11.25 -9.46 -8.83
N ASP A 762 11.24 -8.12 -8.85
CA ASP A 762 12.20 -7.33 -9.60
C ASP A 762 13.66 -7.56 -9.16
N TYR A 763 14.53 -7.75 -10.16
CA TYR A 763 15.96 -8.01 -9.97
C TYR A 763 16.68 -6.85 -9.26
N ARG A 764 16.12 -5.63 -9.30
CA ARG A 764 16.69 -4.40 -8.76
C ARG A 764 16.90 -4.44 -7.23
N LYS A 765 15.97 -5.05 -6.48
CA LYS A 765 16.18 -5.38 -5.05
C LYS A 765 16.70 -6.79 -4.81
N ARG A 766 16.58 -7.67 -5.80
CA ARG A 766 16.76 -9.13 -5.65
C ARG A 766 15.71 -9.72 -4.71
N GLY A 767 14.44 -9.40 -5.00
CA GLY A 767 13.28 -10.01 -4.36
C GLY A 767 13.18 -11.50 -4.68
N GLY A 768 12.15 -12.15 -4.14
CA GLY A 768 11.92 -13.57 -4.34
C GLY A 768 10.45 -13.95 -4.43
N ILE A 769 10.25 -15.22 -4.75
CA ILE A 769 8.95 -15.81 -5.08
C ILE A 769 8.89 -17.25 -4.57
N ALA A 770 7.71 -17.70 -4.15
CA ALA A 770 7.47 -19.09 -3.76
C ALA A 770 6.02 -19.47 -4.05
N GLY A 771 5.76 -20.77 -4.22
CA GLY A 771 4.44 -21.27 -4.62
C GLY A 771 4.43 -22.78 -4.76
N PHE A 772 3.29 -23.33 -5.17
CA PHE A 772 3.08 -24.75 -5.47
C PHE A 772 1.92 -24.92 -6.46
#